data_AF-E3GX71-F1
#
_entry.id   AF-E3GX71-F1
#
_cell.length_a   1.000
_cell.length_b   1.000
_cell.length_c   1.000
_cell.angle_alpha   90.00
_cell.angle_beta   90.00
_cell.angle_gamma   90.00
#
_symmetry.space_group_name_H-M   'P 1'
#
loop_
_entity.id
_entity.type
_entity.pdbx_description
1 polymer ?
#
loop_
_entity_poly.entity_id
_entity_poly.type
_entity_poly.pdbx_seq_one_letter_code
_entity_poly.pdbx_strand_id
1 'polypeptide(L)'
;MFEIKRKDGLGRIGIFTVKNKKVQTPTLMPVIHPKKQEFDIKKFNKEIVITNAYIIYRDEELREEAIKKGVHKLIDFDGVVMTDSGSFQLSKYGDIDVSNKEIIEFQEKIGSDIGTSLDIPTPPYVSRKRAEEELDITIKRAIESLDYRKDMLLNAVVQGSTYPDLRARCAKELSKYSFDVHPIGAVVPLLESYDYRTIVNIVMSSVQHLPRSRPIHLMGAGHPMLFALMVAMGCDLFDSAAYMLYAQDDRFLSPHGTYKLQDLQEMPCTCPICLEYTPEELRRMEKDERYKLISQHNLYVSFSEMRRVRQAIYDGSLMELVEKRCRSHPTLLDAYRELLKYKKFIEKYDPVTKPSAFFYLGPESLRRVEIYRHFKKIKQLPKRSRAILLPSYGKPYNRNIPKKIKGFYRIGNSSKPIEESQFFVVDVPFCIIPLGVDELYPLAQCEVPKNYDLEMKEFLIKKIEDLFEEYEEVLVNELVNERFDLGLSNKYRDDIEIETKIEDLEIVKLMADYQFGEGSGEALFNGNIRVLRSRKTGRIRYIYEDDVLLATIRPPDGFIILTWDGAKKLHENREYPLNRVVVNEEAEPFVKAGRNVFAKFIIDCDKKIRANDEVLVVNKDDELIAFGKAVLSSYEMMEFERGVAVKNRKEWSE
;
A
#
# COMPACT_ATOMS: atom_id res chain seq x y z
N MET A 1 -10.03 17.38 -4.67
CA MET A 1 -9.30 17.33 -3.38
C MET A 1 -9.28 15.91 -2.83
N PHE A 2 -8.17 15.42 -2.27
CA PHE A 2 -8.03 14.02 -1.84
C PHE A 2 -7.37 13.91 -0.45
N GLU A 3 -7.87 12.99 0.38
CA GLU A 3 -7.29 12.70 1.71
C GLU A 3 -7.24 11.19 1.98
N ILE A 4 -6.18 10.73 2.65
CA ILE A 4 -6.00 9.31 3.04
C ILE A 4 -6.64 9.05 4.41
N LYS A 5 -7.38 7.94 4.54
CA LYS A 5 -7.98 7.48 5.80
C LYS A 5 -7.30 6.23 6.36
N ARG A 6 -6.90 5.29 5.50
CA ARG A 6 -6.18 4.05 5.83
C ARG A 6 -5.29 3.65 4.68
N LYS A 7 -4.28 2.83 4.96
CA LYS A 7 -3.34 2.35 3.95
C LYS A 7 -2.76 1.00 4.33
N ASP A 8 -2.29 0.28 3.32
CA ASP A 8 -1.53 -0.96 3.41
C ASP A 8 -0.70 -1.12 2.12
N GLY A 9 0.63 -1.19 2.24
CA GLY A 9 1.52 -1.02 1.09
C GLY A 9 1.31 0.33 0.42
N LEU A 10 1.12 0.34 -0.90
CA LEU A 10 0.69 1.54 -1.65
C LEU A 10 -0.82 1.68 -1.72
N GLY A 11 -1.57 0.64 -1.35
CA GLY A 11 -3.03 0.66 -1.34
C GLY A 11 -3.54 1.60 -0.26
N ARG A 12 -4.59 2.37 -0.58
CA ARG A 12 -5.10 3.39 0.33
C ARG A 12 -6.60 3.57 0.18
N ILE A 13 -7.26 3.72 1.32
CA ILE A 13 -8.63 4.19 1.37
C ILE A 13 -8.59 5.69 1.50
N GLY A 14 -9.14 6.39 0.52
CA GLY A 14 -9.22 7.84 0.52
C GLY A 14 -10.63 8.36 0.36
N ILE A 15 -10.78 9.66 0.60
CA ILE A 15 -11.98 10.42 0.25
C ILE A 15 -11.58 11.43 -0.82
N PHE A 16 -12.07 11.22 -2.03
CA PHE A 16 -11.94 12.14 -3.13
C PHE A 16 -13.16 13.06 -3.16
N THR A 17 -12.93 14.34 -2.89
CA THR A 17 -13.97 15.37 -2.93
C THR A 17 -13.93 16.08 -4.27
N VAL A 18 -15.05 16.00 -4.99
CA VAL A 18 -15.30 16.62 -6.30
C VAL A 18 -16.43 17.62 -6.10
N LYS A 19 -16.10 18.93 -6.17
CA LYS A 19 -16.99 20.01 -5.75
C LYS A 19 -17.50 19.78 -4.32
N ASN A 20 -18.79 19.47 -4.14
CA ASN A 20 -19.43 19.14 -2.86
C ASN A 20 -19.67 17.63 -2.65
N LYS A 21 -19.40 16.78 -3.65
CA LYS A 21 -19.61 15.33 -3.60
C LYS A 21 -18.37 14.61 -3.08
N LYS A 22 -18.57 13.51 -2.34
CA LYS A 22 -17.49 12.68 -1.78
C LYS A 22 -17.53 11.30 -2.40
N VAL A 23 -16.37 10.81 -2.85
CA VAL A 23 -16.17 9.48 -3.42
C VAL A 23 -15.16 8.73 -2.54
N GLN A 24 -15.54 7.55 -2.05
CA GLN A 24 -14.61 6.68 -1.33
C GLN A 24 -13.74 5.89 -2.32
N THR A 25 -12.42 5.89 -2.13
CA THR A 25 -11.48 5.08 -2.91
C THR A 25 -10.93 3.90 -2.08
N PRO A 26 -10.40 2.83 -2.69
CA PRO A 26 -10.51 2.50 -4.11
C PRO A 26 -11.95 2.19 -4.54
N THR A 27 -12.31 2.54 -5.76
CA THR A 27 -13.65 2.26 -6.32
C THR A 27 -13.63 2.00 -7.82
N LEU A 28 -14.64 1.26 -8.28
CA LEU A 28 -14.93 1.03 -9.69
C LEU A 28 -16.03 1.99 -10.16
N MET A 29 -15.78 2.66 -11.28
CA MET A 29 -16.68 3.52 -12.02
C MET A 29 -17.28 2.69 -13.17
N PRO A 30 -18.56 2.29 -13.10
CA PRO A 30 -19.23 1.67 -14.24
C PRO A 30 -19.22 2.62 -15.44
N VAL A 31 -18.83 2.11 -16.60
CA VAL A 31 -18.97 2.85 -17.85
C VAL A 31 -20.44 2.80 -18.27
N ILE A 32 -21.09 3.96 -18.33
CA ILE A 32 -22.47 4.08 -18.79
C ILE A 32 -22.47 4.44 -20.26
N HIS A 33 -23.07 3.58 -21.09
CA HIS A 33 -23.29 3.88 -22.49
C HIS A 33 -24.54 4.76 -22.64
N PRO A 34 -24.45 6.00 -23.18
CA PRO A 34 -25.57 6.96 -23.19
C PRO A 34 -26.87 6.43 -23.81
N LYS A 35 -26.79 5.53 -24.81
CA LYS A 35 -27.98 4.93 -25.47
C LYS A 35 -28.44 3.58 -24.92
N LYS A 36 -27.60 2.89 -24.13
CA LYS A 36 -27.79 1.45 -23.79
C LYS A 36 -27.88 1.23 -22.29
N GLN A 37 -28.50 2.14 -21.56
CA GLN A 37 -28.65 2.00 -20.12
C GLN A 37 -29.79 1.01 -19.82
N GLU A 38 -29.42 -0.28 -19.72
CA GLU A 38 -30.38 -1.38 -19.67
C GLU A 38 -30.89 -1.74 -18.27
N PHE A 39 -30.31 -1.15 -17.23
CA PHE A 39 -30.80 -1.25 -15.86
C PHE A 39 -30.34 -0.06 -15.01
N ASP A 40 -31.06 0.19 -13.92
CA ASP A 40 -30.73 1.27 -12.98
C ASP A 40 -29.43 0.96 -12.20
N ILE A 41 -28.42 1.81 -12.40
CA ILE A 41 -27.12 1.72 -11.71
C ILE A 41 -27.21 2.25 -10.28
N LYS A 42 -28.17 3.13 -9.96
CA LYS A 42 -28.35 3.71 -8.62
C LYS A 42 -28.52 2.64 -7.55
N LYS A 43 -29.11 1.48 -7.90
CA LYS A 43 -29.28 0.34 -7.00
C LYS A 43 -27.98 -0.19 -6.40
N PHE A 44 -26.83 0.06 -7.03
CA PHE A 44 -25.52 -0.37 -6.52
C PHE A 44 -24.89 0.64 -5.53
N ASN A 45 -25.57 1.75 -5.24
CA ASN A 45 -25.13 2.82 -4.34
C ASN A 45 -23.69 3.25 -4.61
N LYS A 46 -23.45 3.76 -5.83
CA LYS A 46 -22.13 4.24 -6.26
C LYS A 46 -22.12 5.76 -6.25
N GLU A 47 -20.98 6.31 -5.85
CA GLU A 47 -20.78 7.76 -5.77
C GLU A 47 -20.26 8.36 -7.08
N ILE A 48 -19.75 7.52 -7.99
CA ILE A 48 -19.11 7.95 -9.24
C ILE A 48 -19.34 6.94 -10.38
N VAL A 49 -19.51 7.47 -11.59
CA VAL A 49 -19.61 6.73 -12.86
C VAL A 49 -18.78 7.43 -13.94
N ILE A 50 -18.55 6.75 -15.06
CA ILE A 50 -17.91 7.35 -16.23
C ILE A 50 -18.78 7.15 -17.47
N THR A 51 -18.79 8.12 -18.37
CA THR A 51 -19.37 7.99 -19.72
C THR A 51 -18.42 8.59 -20.77
N ASN A 52 -18.80 8.58 -22.04
CA ASN A 52 -17.93 9.02 -23.14
C ASN A 52 -18.51 10.27 -23.80
N ALA A 53 -17.83 11.40 -23.62
CA ALA A 53 -18.29 12.69 -24.16
C ALA A 53 -18.24 12.72 -25.69
N TYR A 54 -17.34 11.98 -26.33
CA TYR A 54 -17.26 11.93 -27.79
C TYR A 54 -18.45 11.20 -28.42
N ILE A 55 -18.92 10.11 -27.80
CA ILE A 55 -20.15 9.43 -28.25
C ILE A 55 -21.34 10.38 -28.16
N ILE A 56 -21.46 11.15 -27.06
CA ILE A 56 -22.51 12.14 -26.89
C ILE A 56 -22.36 13.27 -27.93
N TYR A 57 -21.14 13.75 -28.16
CA TYR A 57 -20.86 14.85 -29.10
C TYR A 57 -21.20 14.50 -30.55
N ARG A 58 -20.92 13.27 -30.97
CA ARG A 58 -21.15 12.81 -32.33
C ARG A 58 -22.60 12.56 -32.69
N ASP A 59 -23.41 12.27 -31.68
CA ASP A 59 -24.81 11.91 -31.86
C ASP A 59 -25.67 13.14 -31.62
N GLU A 60 -26.30 13.65 -32.68
CA GLU A 60 -27.00 14.94 -32.65
C GLU A 60 -28.07 15.02 -31.56
N GLU A 61 -28.89 13.97 -31.43
CA GLU A 61 -29.93 13.89 -30.40
C GLU A 61 -29.34 13.91 -28.98
N LEU A 62 -28.31 13.09 -28.73
CA LEU A 62 -27.65 13.06 -27.42
C LEU A 62 -26.94 14.38 -27.11
N ARG A 63 -26.31 15.00 -28.11
CA ARG A 63 -25.59 16.26 -27.97
C ARG A 63 -26.56 17.37 -27.57
N GLU A 64 -27.67 17.52 -28.29
CA GLU A 64 -28.68 18.53 -27.98
C GLU A 64 -29.29 18.30 -26.59
N GLU A 65 -29.62 17.05 -26.27
CA GLU A 65 -30.18 16.71 -24.96
C GLU A 65 -29.18 16.98 -23.82
N ALA A 66 -27.91 16.60 -23.99
CA ALA A 66 -26.85 16.84 -23.01
C ALA A 66 -26.58 18.33 -22.80
N ILE A 67 -26.59 19.14 -23.86
CA ILE A 67 -26.43 20.60 -23.75
C ILE A 67 -27.64 21.22 -23.02
N LYS A 68 -28.86 20.73 -23.30
CA LYS A 68 -30.09 21.29 -22.73
C LYS A 68 -30.32 20.89 -21.27
N LYS A 69 -30.05 19.63 -20.92
CA LYS A 69 -30.39 19.04 -19.61
C LYS A 69 -29.18 18.72 -18.73
N GLY A 70 -27.97 18.70 -19.29
CA GLY A 70 -26.75 18.25 -18.63
C GLY A 70 -26.58 16.73 -18.64
N VAL A 71 -25.33 16.27 -18.53
CA VAL A 71 -24.94 14.86 -18.56
C VAL A 71 -25.58 14.07 -17.42
N HIS A 72 -25.71 14.66 -16.23
CA HIS A 72 -26.37 14.01 -15.09
C HIS A 72 -27.79 13.56 -15.38
N LYS A 73 -28.58 14.38 -16.09
CA LYS A 73 -29.96 14.03 -16.46
C LYS A 73 -30.00 13.08 -17.65
N LEU A 74 -29.04 13.19 -18.59
CA LEU A 74 -28.95 12.29 -19.74
C LEU A 74 -28.77 10.83 -19.31
N ILE A 75 -27.88 10.55 -18.34
CA ILE A 75 -27.60 9.19 -17.86
C ILE A 75 -28.32 8.83 -16.55
N ASP A 76 -29.26 9.68 -16.14
CA ASP A 76 -30.00 9.58 -14.87
C ASP A 76 -29.10 9.24 -13.68
N PHE A 77 -28.11 10.09 -13.35
CA PHE A 77 -27.19 9.86 -12.24
C PHE A 77 -26.79 11.17 -11.52
N ASP A 78 -27.14 11.26 -10.23
CA ASP A 78 -26.91 12.48 -9.43
C ASP A 78 -25.52 12.53 -8.75
N GLY A 79 -24.79 11.40 -8.73
CA GLY A 79 -23.42 11.31 -8.20
C GLY A 79 -22.38 11.99 -9.10
N VAL A 80 -21.10 11.71 -8.90
CA VAL A 80 -20.00 12.26 -9.72
C VAL A 80 -20.00 11.64 -11.11
N VAL A 81 -19.96 12.46 -12.16
CA VAL A 81 -19.85 11.98 -13.55
C VAL A 81 -18.50 12.38 -14.13
N MET A 82 -17.69 11.37 -14.43
CA MET A 82 -16.47 11.52 -15.22
C MET A 82 -16.79 11.33 -16.71
N THR A 83 -16.16 12.10 -17.58
CA THR A 83 -16.24 11.89 -19.03
C THR A 83 -14.89 11.59 -19.65
N ASP A 84 -14.85 10.52 -20.43
CA ASP A 84 -13.75 10.24 -21.36
C ASP A 84 -13.89 11.10 -22.62
N SER A 85 -12.76 11.49 -23.21
CA SER A 85 -12.66 12.38 -24.38
C SER A 85 -12.87 11.68 -25.72
N GLY A 86 -13.04 10.35 -25.72
CA GLY A 86 -13.14 9.56 -26.95
C GLY A 86 -11.82 8.94 -27.41
N SER A 87 -10.80 8.95 -26.55
CA SER A 87 -9.46 8.43 -26.86
C SER A 87 -9.53 6.93 -27.22
N PHE A 88 -10.44 6.16 -26.62
CA PHE A 88 -10.69 4.77 -27.03
C PHE A 88 -11.13 4.65 -28.50
N GLN A 89 -11.94 5.58 -29.01
CA GLN A 89 -12.34 5.64 -30.42
C GLN A 89 -11.17 6.02 -31.31
N LEU A 90 -10.30 6.94 -30.89
CA LEU A 90 -9.04 7.24 -31.59
C LEU A 90 -8.16 5.97 -31.69
N SER A 91 -8.09 5.16 -30.63
CA SER A 91 -7.36 3.88 -30.65
C SER A 91 -7.93 2.86 -31.63
N LYS A 92 -9.27 2.77 -31.73
CA LYS A 92 -9.96 1.78 -32.59
C LYS A 92 -10.07 2.20 -34.06
N TYR A 93 -10.31 3.48 -34.32
CA TYR A 93 -10.68 3.99 -35.64
C TYR A 93 -9.61 4.88 -36.27
N GLY A 94 -8.57 5.27 -35.52
CA GLY A 94 -7.41 6.02 -36.04
C GLY A 94 -7.63 7.52 -36.25
N ASP A 95 -8.88 8.00 -36.19
CA ASP A 95 -9.20 9.42 -36.30
C ASP A 95 -10.46 9.79 -35.49
N ILE A 96 -10.52 11.04 -35.04
CA ILE A 96 -11.64 11.63 -34.31
C ILE A 96 -11.83 13.07 -34.77
N ASP A 97 -13.00 13.35 -35.31
CA ASP A 97 -13.41 14.67 -35.82
C ASP A 97 -13.82 15.63 -34.68
N VAL A 98 -12.91 15.88 -33.74
CA VAL A 98 -13.05 16.89 -32.68
C VAL A 98 -11.67 17.36 -32.20
N SER A 99 -11.50 18.67 -32.04
CA SER A 99 -10.26 19.22 -31.46
C SER A 99 -10.23 19.08 -29.93
N ASN A 100 -9.03 19.15 -29.35
CA ASN A 100 -8.83 19.12 -27.89
C ASN A 100 -9.61 20.25 -27.17
N LYS A 101 -9.68 21.45 -27.78
CA LYS A 101 -10.42 22.58 -27.22
C LYS A 101 -11.93 22.32 -27.24
N GLU A 102 -12.46 21.88 -28.37
CA GLU A 102 -13.90 21.62 -28.53
C GLU A 102 -14.41 20.56 -27.56
N ILE A 103 -13.65 19.48 -27.35
CA ILE A 103 -14.09 18.40 -26.44
C ILE A 103 -14.04 18.85 -24.98
N ILE A 104 -13.05 19.66 -24.56
CA ILE A 104 -13.01 20.20 -23.19
C ILE A 104 -14.16 21.18 -22.96
N GLU A 105 -14.38 22.11 -23.89
CA GLU A 105 -15.50 23.05 -23.80
C GLU A 105 -16.85 22.34 -23.83
N PHE A 106 -16.98 21.24 -24.58
CA PHE A 106 -18.19 20.43 -24.61
C PHE A 106 -18.44 19.73 -23.27
N GLN A 107 -17.41 19.13 -22.67
CA GLN A 107 -17.52 18.49 -21.35
C GLN A 107 -17.96 19.49 -20.26
N GLU A 108 -17.42 20.72 -20.29
CA GLU A 108 -17.88 21.82 -19.43
C GLU A 108 -19.35 22.18 -19.70
N LYS A 109 -19.74 22.36 -20.98
CA LYS A 109 -21.11 22.73 -21.37
C LYS A 109 -22.16 21.72 -20.91
N ILE A 110 -21.85 20.42 -20.98
CA ILE A 110 -22.77 19.36 -20.52
C ILE A 110 -22.71 19.15 -19.00
N GLY A 111 -21.85 19.88 -18.28
CA GLY A 111 -21.76 19.81 -16.83
C GLY A 111 -21.07 18.57 -16.29
N SER A 112 -20.07 18.03 -17.00
CA SER A 112 -19.20 16.98 -16.45
C SER A 112 -18.54 17.43 -15.14
N ASP A 113 -18.41 16.51 -14.19
CA ASP A 113 -17.73 16.81 -12.92
C ASP A 113 -16.21 16.67 -13.05
N ILE A 114 -15.76 15.70 -13.85
CA ILE A 114 -14.34 15.47 -14.17
C ILE A 114 -14.24 15.19 -15.67
N GLY A 115 -13.45 16.00 -16.39
CA GLY A 115 -13.22 15.83 -17.81
C GLY A 115 -11.82 15.33 -18.13
N THR A 116 -11.64 14.91 -19.37
CA THR A 116 -10.38 14.36 -19.87
C THR A 116 -9.95 15.13 -21.12
N SER A 117 -8.66 15.47 -21.19
CA SER A 117 -8.04 16.02 -22.40
C SER A 117 -7.87 14.95 -23.47
N LEU A 118 -7.80 15.36 -24.73
CA LEU A 118 -7.70 14.43 -25.87
C LEU A 118 -6.30 13.80 -26.01
N ASP A 119 -6.00 12.84 -25.15
CA ASP A 119 -4.76 12.06 -25.16
C ASP A 119 -4.69 11.08 -26.34
N ILE A 120 -3.47 10.70 -26.73
CA ILE A 120 -3.25 9.67 -27.74
C ILE A 120 -2.93 8.36 -27.01
N PRO A 121 -3.82 7.35 -27.06
CA PRO A 121 -3.58 6.06 -26.42
C PRO A 121 -2.65 5.21 -27.28
N THR A 122 -1.36 5.55 -27.23
CA THR A 122 -0.29 4.85 -27.93
C THR A 122 -0.34 3.35 -27.62
N PRO A 123 -0.60 2.48 -28.62
CA PRO A 123 -0.72 1.05 -28.40
C PRO A 123 0.54 0.44 -27.79
N PRO A 124 0.44 -0.69 -27.08
CA PRO A 124 1.60 -1.44 -26.63
C PRO A 124 2.54 -1.82 -27.79
N TYR A 125 3.85 -1.90 -27.52
CA TYR A 125 4.85 -2.45 -28.44
C TYR A 125 5.04 -1.72 -29.78
N VAL A 126 4.57 -0.47 -29.90
CA VAL A 126 4.90 0.37 -31.06
C VAL A 126 6.37 0.80 -31.02
N SER A 127 6.87 1.35 -32.14
CA SER A 127 8.23 1.87 -32.18
C SER A 127 8.43 3.00 -31.17
N ARG A 128 9.62 3.08 -30.58
CA ARG A 128 9.99 4.11 -29.60
C ARG A 128 9.76 5.52 -30.14
N LYS A 129 10.16 5.77 -31.40
CA LYS A 129 9.96 7.06 -32.08
C LYS A 129 8.48 7.46 -32.10
N ARG A 130 7.60 6.54 -32.51
CA ARG A 130 6.15 6.79 -32.52
C ARG A 130 5.62 7.08 -31.11
N ALA A 131 6.04 6.30 -30.12
CA ALA A 131 5.63 6.50 -28.75
C ALA A 131 6.08 7.86 -28.18
N GLU A 132 7.28 8.33 -28.53
CA GLU A 132 7.79 9.65 -28.14
C GLU A 132 6.99 10.79 -28.81
N GLU A 133 6.74 10.69 -30.11
CA GLU A 133 5.98 11.70 -30.87
C GLU A 133 4.52 11.83 -30.36
N GLU A 134 3.82 10.71 -30.19
CA GLU A 134 2.44 10.70 -29.67
C GLU A 134 2.37 11.17 -28.21
N LEU A 135 3.41 10.88 -27.42
CA LEU A 135 3.50 11.32 -26.03
C LEU A 135 3.67 12.84 -25.93
N ASP A 136 4.52 13.43 -26.76
CA ASP A 136 4.74 14.87 -26.77
C ASP A 136 3.45 15.63 -27.11
N ILE A 137 2.65 15.11 -28.05
CA ILE A 137 1.31 15.64 -28.36
C ILE A 137 0.36 15.50 -27.17
N THR A 138 0.37 14.35 -26.50
CA THR A 138 -0.45 14.09 -25.31
C THR A 138 -0.15 15.08 -24.18
N ILE A 139 1.12 15.30 -23.86
CA ILE A 139 1.55 16.26 -22.83
C ILE A 139 1.12 17.68 -23.21
N LYS A 140 1.35 18.07 -24.48
CA LYS A 140 0.93 19.39 -24.98
C LYS A 140 -0.57 19.61 -24.81
N ARG A 141 -1.41 18.66 -25.26
CA ARG A 141 -2.87 18.75 -25.16
C ARG A 141 -3.37 18.76 -23.72
N ALA A 142 -2.74 17.99 -22.84
CA ALA A 142 -3.05 18.02 -21.42
C ALA A 142 -2.78 19.42 -20.85
N ILE A 143 -1.62 20.02 -21.12
CA ILE A 143 -1.28 21.37 -20.63
C ILE A 143 -2.27 22.41 -21.19
N GLU A 144 -2.55 22.39 -22.49
CA GLU A 144 -3.53 23.29 -23.13
C GLU A 144 -4.93 23.18 -22.50
N SER A 145 -5.34 21.97 -22.08
CA SER A 145 -6.65 21.77 -21.45
C SER A 145 -6.81 22.57 -20.14
N LEU A 146 -5.70 22.95 -19.50
CA LEU A 146 -5.72 23.79 -18.31
C LEU A 146 -6.28 25.19 -18.62
N ASP A 147 -5.96 25.73 -19.81
CA ASP A 147 -6.42 27.05 -20.26
C ASP A 147 -7.87 27.00 -20.79
N TYR A 148 -8.32 25.83 -21.23
CA TYR A 148 -9.67 25.63 -21.78
C TYR A 148 -10.71 25.32 -20.70
N ARG A 149 -10.30 24.70 -19.59
CA ARG A 149 -11.21 24.40 -18.47
C ARG A 149 -11.65 25.67 -17.75
N LYS A 150 -12.85 25.60 -17.17
CA LYS A 150 -13.37 26.61 -16.23
C LYS A 150 -13.35 26.03 -14.82
N ASP A 151 -14.42 25.33 -14.43
CA ASP A 151 -14.64 24.86 -13.06
C ASP A 151 -14.58 23.32 -12.94
N MET A 152 -14.57 22.60 -14.06
CA MET A 152 -14.48 21.14 -14.11
C MET A 152 -13.09 20.66 -13.67
N LEU A 153 -13.05 19.56 -12.93
CA LEU A 153 -11.77 18.90 -12.60
C LEU A 153 -11.19 18.21 -13.84
N LEU A 154 -9.86 18.09 -13.91
CA LEU A 154 -9.22 17.48 -15.07
C LEU A 154 -8.42 16.22 -14.74
N ASN A 155 -8.61 15.23 -15.60
CA ASN A 155 -7.73 14.09 -15.79
C ASN A 155 -6.52 14.48 -16.64
N ALA A 156 -5.33 14.04 -16.23
CA ALA A 156 -4.12 14.08 -17.05
C ALA A 156 -3.59 12.66 -17.27
N VAL A 157 -3.79 12.14 -18.48
CA VAL A 157 -3.54 10.73 -18.79
C VAL A 157 -2.05 10.48 -19.04
N VAL A 158 -1.46 9.61 -18.24
CA VAL A 158 -0.11 9.12 -18.42
C VAL A 158 -0.08 8.12 -19.58
N GLN A 159 0.65 8.47 -20.64
CA GLN A 159 0.90 7.65 -21.83
C GLN A 159 2.40 7.32 -21.96
N GLY A 160 2.77 6.59 -23.02
CA GLY A 160 4.16 6.17 -23.28
C GLY A 160 4.31 4.70 -23.66
N SER A 161 3.24 4.04 -24.12
CA SER A 161 3.25 2.63 -24.53
C SER A 161 3.82 1.71 -23.43
N THR A 162 4.66 0.73 -23.80
CA THR A 162 5.33 -0.23 -22.92
C THR A 162 6.70 0.23 -22.45
N TYR A 163 7.07 1.51 -22.65
CA TYR A 163 8.39 2.04 -22.29
C TYR A 163 8.38 2.67 -20.88
N PRO A 164 9.03 2.05 -19.87
CA PRO A 164 9.05 2.54 -18.50
C PRO A 164 9.55 3.99 -18.36
N ASP A 165 10.57 4.35 -19.14
CA ASP A 165 11.18 5.68 -19.11
C ASP A 165 10.26 6.76 -19.70
N LEU A 166 9.49 6.44 -20.74
CA LEU A 166 8.48 7.36 -21.28
C LEU A 166 7.31 7.55 -20.33
N ARG A 167 6.85 6.47 -19.67
CA ARG A 167 5.83 6.53 -18.61
C ARG A 167 6.28 7.42 -17.45
N ALA A 168 7.52 7.24 -16.99
CA ALA A 168 8.13 8.07 -15.95
C ALA A 168 8.26 9.54 -16.37
N ARG A 169 8.72 9.81 -17.61
CA ARG A 169 8.79 11.16 -18.18
C ARG A 169 7.43 11.83 -18.18
N CYS A 170 6.41 11.15 -18.70
CA CYS A 170 5.05 11.67 -18.75
C CYS A 170 4.50 12.01 -17.36
N ALA A 171 4.58 11.05 -16.42
CA ALA A 171 4.14 11.25 -15.04
C ALA A 171 4.85 12.43 -14.36
N LYS A 172 6.16 12.57 -14.57
CA LYS A 172 6.96 13.68 -14.01
C LYS A 172 6.62 15.03 -14.64
N GLU A 173 6.29 15.08 -15.92
CA GLU A 173 5.89 16.33 -16.57
C GLU A 173 4.49 16.75 -16.13
N LEU A 174 3.52 15.84 -16.13
CA LEU A 174 2.14 16.13 -15.73
C LEU A 174 2.01 16.49 -14.24
N SER A 175 2.89 15.96 -13.38
CA SER A 175 2.87 16.26 -11.94
C SER A 175 3.20 17.72 -11.59
N LYS A 176 3.87 18.46 -12.49
CA LYS A 176 4.21 19.87 -12.30
C LYS A 176 2.99 20.81 -12.39
N TYR A 177 1.90 20.33 -12.97
CA TYR A 177 0.71 21.14 -13.24
C TYR A 177 -0.43 20.80 -12.28
N SER A 178 -1.44 21.68 -12.24
CA SER A 178 -2.61 21.61 -11.35
C SER A 178 -3.74 20.71 -11.88
N PHE A 179 -3.41 19.50 -12.35
CA PHE A 179 -4.39 18.47 -12.66
C PHE A 179 -4.89 17.77 -11.40
N ASP A 180 -6.11 17.22 -11.43
CA ASP A 180 -6.80 16.70 -10.24
C ASP A 180 -6.67 15.18 -10.08
N VAL A 181 -6.63 14.45 -11.20
CA VAL A 181 -6.59 12.99 -11.26
C VAL A 181 -5.59 12.59 -12.35
N HIS A 182 -4.85 11.50 -12.11
CA HIS A 182 -3.86 10.99 -13.05
C HIS A 182 -4.23 9.60 -13.54
N PRO A 183 -4.95 9.48 -14.67
CA PRO A 183 -5.18 8.20 -15.29
C PRO A 183 -3.91 7.62 -15.92
N ILE A 184 -3.82 6.29 -15.98
CA ILE A 184 -2.77 5.54 -16.67
C ILE A 184 -3.46 4.81 -17.83
N GLY A 185 -3.17 5.27 -19.05
CA GLY A 185 -3.87 4.88 -20.27
C GLY A 185 -3.16 3.81 -21.10
N ALA A 186 -3.84 3.38 -22.18
CA ALA A 186 -3.36 2.42 -23.17
C ALA A 186 -2.96 1.03 -22.63
N VAL A 187 -3.56 0.62 -21.50
CA VAL A 187 -3.32 -0.71 -20.90
C VAL A 187 -4.39 -1.75 -21.27
N VAL A 188 -5.51 -1.34 -21.89
CA VAL A 188 -6.62 -2.25 -22.27
C VAL A 188 -6.16 -3.44 -23.11
N PRO A 189 -5.35 -3.28 -24.17
CA PRO A 189 -4.89 -4.44 -24.94
C PRO A 189 -4.04 -5.42 -24.12
N LEU A 190 -3.29 -4.93 -23.12
CA LEU A 190 -2.50 -5.77 -22.21
C LEU A 190 -3.39 -6.50 -21.20
N LEU A 191 -4.50 -5.88 -20.77
CA LEU A 191 -5.49 -6.52 -19.91
C LEU A 191 -6.19 -7.68 -20.63
N GLU A 192 -6.52 -7.50 -21.91
CA GLU A 192 -7.14 -8.50 -22.77
C GLU A 192 -6.18 -9.65 -23.12
N SER A 193 -4.88 -9.37 -23.31
CA SER A 193 -3.85 -10.38 -23.58
C SER A 193 -3.22 -11.01 -22.34
N TYR A 194 -3.69 -10.64 -21.14
CA TYR A 194 -3.22 -11.17 -19.84
C TYR A 194 -1.74 -10.87 -19.55
N ASP A 195 -1.18 -9.84 -20.18
CA ASP A 195 0.19 -9.38 -19.96
C ASP A 195 0.28 -8.45 -18.74
N TYR A 196 -0.01 -9.04 -17.58
CA TYR A 196 -0.08 -8.33 -16.32
C TYR A 196 1.30 -7.89 -15.82
N ARG A 197 2.38 -8.59 -16.20
CA ARG A 197 3.74 -8.21 -15.85
C ARG A 197 4.13 -6.87 -16.49
N THR A 198 3.80 -6.68 -17.77
CA THR A 198 4.03 -5.38 -18.43
C THR A 198 3.17 -4.28 -17.83
N ILE A 199 1.92 -4.59 -17.44
CA ILE A 199 1.05 -3.64 -16.72
C ILE A 199 1.70 -3.19 -15.41
N VAL A 200 2.29 -4.11 -14.63
CA VAL A 200 3.00 -3.74 -13.40
C VAL A 200 4.14 -2.76 -13.69
N ASN A 201 4.93 -2.99 -14.73
CA ASN A 201 6.01 -2.07 -15.10
C ASN A 201 5.49 -0.69 -15.52
N ILE A 202 4.42 -0.64 -16.33
CA ILE A 202 3.78 0.62 -16.74
C ILE A 202 3.26 1.38 -15.52
N VAL A 203 2.50 0.71 -14.66
CA VAL A 203 1.86 1.33 -13.51
C VAL A 203 2.92 1.80 -12.52
N MET A 204 3.87 0.94 -12.13
CA MET A 204 4.87 1.31 -11.14
C MET A 204 5.81 2.42 -11.63
N SER A 205 6.20 2.42 -12.91
CA SER A 205 7.02 3.51 -13.48
C SER A 205 6.30 4.86 -13.46
N SER A 206 4.97 4.83 -13.61
CA SER A 206 4.12 6.01 -13.50
C SER A 206 3.94 6.45 -12.04
N VAL A 207 3.49 5.54 -11.17
CA VAL A 207 3.20 5.79 -9.75
C VAL A 207 4.42 6.31 -8.99
N GLN A 208 5.63 5.91 -9.37
CA GLN A 208 6.87 6.42 -8.76
C GLN A 208 7.11 7.92 -8.98
N HIS A 209 6.48 8.51 -9.98
CA HIS A 209 6.69 9.91 -10.41
C HIS A 209 5.42 10.76 -10.34
N LEU A 210 4.28 10.16 -9.99
CA LEU A 210 3.02 10.86 -9.75
C LEU A 210 2.90 11.30 -8.29
N PRO A 211 2.29 12.46 -8.02
CA PRO A 211 2.07 12.94 -6.67
C PRO A 211 1.06 12.04 -5.97
N ARG A 212 1.38 11.60 -4.75
CA ARG A 212 0.47 10.78 -3.95
C ARG A 212 -0.70 11.61 -3.42
N SER A 213 -0.63 12.93 -3.42
CA SER A 213 -1.77 13.79 -3.03
C SER A 213 -2.96 13.79 -3.99
N ARG A 214 -2.89 13.06 -5.12
CA ARG A 214 -3.95 12.97 -6.14
C ARG A 214 -4.36 11.53 -6.42
N PRO A 215 -5.63 11.26 -6.77
CA PRO A 215 -6.07 9.92 -7.15
C PRO A 215 -5.37 9.43 -8.42
N ILE A 216 -5.00 8.15 -8.44
CA ILE A 216 -4.44 7.47 -9.60
C ILE A 216 -5.52 6.56 -10.19
N HIS A 217 -5.81 6.72 -11.48
CA HIS A 217 -6.86 5.98 -12.17
C HIS A 217 -6.23 4.98 -13.15
N LEU A 218 -6.55 3.69 -13.06
CA LEU A 218 -6.12 2.72 -14.07
C LEU A 218 -7.24 2.49 -15.09
N MET A 219 -7.05 3.01 -16.30
CA MET A 219 -8.12 3.06 -17.30
C MET A 219 -8.46 1.68 -17.88
N GLY A 220 -9.75 1.36 -17.95
CA GLY A 220 -10.30 0.11 -18.50
C GLY A 220 -10.09 -1.14 -17.63
N ALA A 221 -9.47 -1.00 -16.46
CA ALA A 221 -9.18 -2.09 -15.54
C ALA A 221 -10.41 -2.49 -14.71
N GLY A 222 -11.28 -3.32 -15.28
CA GLY A 222 -12.56 -3.69 -14.67
C GLY A 222 -12.73 -5.09 -14.14
N HIS A 223 -11.78 -5.99 -14.40
CA HIS A 223 -11.96 -7.39 -14.06
C HIS A 223 -11.61 -7.64 -12.57
N PRO A 224 -12.52 -8.20 -11.76
CA PRO A 224 -12.34 -8.31 -10.30
C PRO A 224 -11.09 -9.06 -9.85
N MET A 225 -10.63 -10.05 -10.62
CA MET A 225 -9.37 -10.77 -10.33
C MET A 225 -8.13 -9.87 -10.19
N LEU A 226 -8.16 -8.65 -10.74
CA LEU A 226 -7.02 -7.74 -10.78
C LEU A 226 -7.03 -6.68 -9.66
N PHE A 227 -8.17 -6.43 -9.01
CA PHE A 227 -8.34 -5.27 -8.12
C PHE A 227 -7.35 -5.25 -6.96
N ALA A 228 -7.12 -6.39 -6.30
CA ALA A 228 -6.18 -6.47 -5.19
C ALA A 228 -4.77 -6.05 -5.62
N LEU A 229 -4.27 -6.61 -6.74
CA LEU A 229 -2.94 -6.31 -7.27
C LEU A 229 -2.82 -4.85 -7.68
N MET A 230 -3.82 -4.31 -8.39
CA MET A 230 -3.76 -2.93 -8.87
C MET A 230 -3.86 -1.90 -7.75
N VAL A 231 -4.66 -2.17 -6.73
CA VAL A 231 -4.69 -1.32 -5.53
C VAL A 231 -3.38 -1.42 -4.77
N ALA A 232 -2.74 -2.59 -4.70
CA ALA A 232 -1.41 -2.74 -4.11
C ALA A 232 -0.30 -2.01 -4.88
N MET A 233 -0.52 -1.67 -6.16
CA MET A 233 0.35 -0.76 -6.93
C MET A 233 0.06 0.73 -6.65
N GLY A 234 -1.00 1.04 -5.90
CA GLY A 234 -1.34 2.40 -5.50
C GLY A 234 -2.41 3.09 -6.35
N CYS A 235 -3.13 2.35 -7.20
CA CYS A 235 -4.29 2.85 -7.95
C CYS A 235 -5.53 3.01 -7.05
N ASP A 236 -6.28 4.10 -7.26
CA ASP A 236 -7.44 4.51 -6.48
C ASP A 236 -8.76 4.41 -7.27
N LEU A 237 -8.73 4.65 -8.57
CA LEU A 237 -9.90 4.64 -9.44
C LEU A 237 -9.73 3.60 -10.54
N PHE A 238 -10.84 2.95 -10.88
CA PHE A 238 -10.95 1.96 -11.94
C PHE A 238 -12.20 2.27 -12.74
N ASP A 239 -12.19 2.04 -14.04
CA ASP A 239 -13.40 2.09 -14.86
C ASP A 239 -13.57 0.82 -15.68
N SER A 240 -14.82 0.49 -16.01
CA SER A 240 -15.04 -0.60 -16.94
C SER A 240 -16.39 -0.66 -17.62
N ALA A 241 -16.35 -0.99 -18.91
CA ALA A 241 -17.45 -1.55 -19.67
C ALA A 241 -17.46 -3.09 -19.63
N ALA A 242 -16.47 -3.76 -19.03
CA ALA A 242 -16.33 -5.22 -19.04
C ALA A 242 -17.56 -5.93 -18.48
N TYR A 243 -18.26 -5.35 -17.50
CA TYR A 243 -19.46 -5.96 -16.95
C TYR A 243 -20.56 -6.16 -18.01
N MET A 244 -20.70 -5.22 -18.95
CA MET A 244 -21.62 -5.31 -20.09
C MET A 244 -21.02 -6.13 -21.23
N LEU A 245 -19.77 -5.83 -21.61
CA LEU A 245 -19.13 -6.51 -22.74
C LEU A 245 -19.03 -8.02 -22.53
N TYR A 246 -18.75 -8.47 -21.30
CA TYR A 246 -18.71 -9.88 -20.98
C TYR A 246 -20.11 -10.49 -20.95
N ALA A 247 -21.10 -9.77 -20.44
CA ALA A 247 -22.49 -10.21 -20.48
C ALA A 247 -23.00 -10.38 -21.92
N GLN A 248 -22.59 -9.51 -22.85
CA GLN A 248 -22.92 -9.62 -24.28
C GLN A 248 -22.45 -10.96 -24.88
N ASP A 249 -21.36 -11.52 -24.34
CA ASP A 249 -20.79 -12.81 -24.76
C ASP A 249 -21.18 -13.97 -23.83
N ASP A 250 -22.19 -13.79 -22.96
CA ASP A 250 -22.61 -14.78 -21.96
C ASP A 250 -21.48 -15.20 -21.00
N ARG A 251 -20.66 -14.24 -20.59
CA ARG A 251 -19.52 -14.42 -19.67
C ARG A 251 -19.76 -13.79 -18.31
N PHE A 252 -19.46 -14.57 -17.27
CA PHE A 252 -19.57 -14.22 -15.86
C PHE A 252 -18.20 -13.86 -15.30
N LEU A 253 -18.09 -12.67 -14.72
CA LEU A 253 -16.90 -12.23 -13.98
C LEU A 253 -16.85 -12.92 -12.62
N SER A 254 -15.64 -13.25 -12.19
CA SER A 254 -15.30 -13.84 -10.90
C SER A 254 -13.98 -13.27 -10.36
N PRO A 255 -13.77 -13.20 -9.04
CA PRO A 255 -12.45 -12.88 -8.48
C PRO A 255 -11.34 -13.85 -8.89
N HIS A 256 -11.69 -15.00 -9.47
CA HIS A 256 -10.76 -16.03 -9.93
C HIS A 256 -10.55 -16.06 -11.46
N GLY A 257 -11.30 -15.27 -12.22
CA GLY A 257 -11.25 -15.29 -13.68
C GLY A 257 -12.64 -15.08 -14.29
N THR A 258 -12.86 -15.65 -15.46
CA THR A 258 -14.12 -15.56 -16.20
C THR A 258 -14.67 -16.95 -16.46
N TYR A 259 -15.98 -17.12 -16.27
CA TYR A 259 -16.70 -18.32 -16.68
C TYR A 259 -17.56 -18.01 -17.91
N LYS A 260 -17.71 -18.98 -18.81
CA LYS A 260 -18.71 -18.92 -19.89
C LYS A 260 -19.96 -19.64 -19.43
N LEU A 261 -21.14 -19.07 -19.69
CA LEU A 261 -22.42 -19.67 -19.30
C LEU A 261 -22.60 -21.09 -19.82
N GLN A 262 -22.18 -21.35 -21.06
CA GLN A 262 -22.25 -22.66 -21.69
C GLN A 262 -21.50 -23.75 -20.91
N ASP A 263 -20.45 -23.40 -20.17
CA ASP A 263 -19.60 -24.35 -19.45
C ASP A 263 -20.03 -24.54 -17.98
N LEU A 264 -20.86 -23.64 -17.44
CA LEU A 264 -21.27 -23.66 -16.03
C LEU A 264 -22.27 -24.77 -15.71
N GLN A 265 -21.94 -25.66 -14.78
CA GLN A 265 -22.90 -26.65 -14.27
C GLN A 265 -23.67 -26.13 -13.05
N GLU A 266 -23.05 -25.25 -12.26
CA GLU A 266 -23.61 -24.63 -11.06
C GLU A 266 -23.21 -23.16 -11.00
N MET A 267 -23.99 -22.34 -10.30
CA MET A 267 -23.67 -20.93 -10.06
C MET A 267 -22.62 -20.78 -8.94
N PRO A 268 -21.39 -20.32 -9.22
CA PRO A 268 -20.33 -20.22 -8.21
C PRO A 268 -20.37 -18.89 -7.44
N CYS A 269 -21.56 -18.39 -7.11
CA CYS A 269 -21.75 -17.06 -6.54
C CYS A 269 -23.04 -16.99 -5.71
N THR A 270 -23.09 -16.07 -4.73
CA THR A 270 -24.23 -15.85 -3.83
C THR A 270 -24.88 -14.47 -4.04
N CYS A 271 -24.68 -13.85 -5.20
CA CYS A 271 -25.39 -12.61 -5.54
C CYS A 271 -26.88 -12.89 -5.82
N PRO A 272 -27.76 -11.88 -5.81
CA PRO A 272 -29.20 -12.08 -6.05
C PRO A 272 -29.51 -12.90 -7.31
N ILE A 273 -28.77 -12.66 -8.40
CA ILE A 273 -28.95 -13.38 -9.67
C ILE A 273 -28.61 -14.87 -9.53
N CYS A 274 -27.51 -15.20 -8.85
CA CYS A 274 -27.03 -16.57 -8.72
C CYS A 274 -27.78 -17.38 -7.65
N LEU A 275 -28.53 -16.71 -6.77
CA LEU A 275 -29.44 -17.38 -5.83
C LEU A 275 -30.81 -17.67 -6.43
N GLU A 276 -31.22 -16.88 -7.43
CA GLU A 276 -32.53 -17.00 -8.07
C GLU A 276 -32.50 -17.91 -9.30
N TYR A 277 -31.41 -17.90 -10.09
CA TYR A 277 -31.33 -18.61 -11.36
C TYR A 277 -30.20 -19.63 -11.40
N THR A 278 -30.47 -20.74 -12.09
CA THR A 278 -29.48 -21.77 -12.46
C THR A 278 -28.83 -21.46 -13.81
N PRO A 279 -27.68 -22.07 -14.15
CA PRO A 279 -27.07 -21.89 -15.47
C PRO A 279 -27.97 -22.33 -16.62
N GLU A 280 -28.77 -23.40 -16.42
CA GLU A 280 -29.66 -23.92 -17.46
C GLU A 280 -30.86 -23.01 -17.73
N GLU A 281 -31.45 -22.42 -16.69
CA GLU A 281 -32.50 -21.42 -16.85
C GLU A 281 -31.98 -20.21 -17.62
N LEU A 282 -30.80 -19.70 -17.26
CA LEU A 282 -30.20 -18.59 -18.00
C LEU A 282 -29.92 -18.95 -19.45
N ARG A 283 -29.47 -20.17 -19.79
CA ARG A 283 -29.26 -20.56 -21.20
C ARG A 283 -30.54 -20.52 -22.02
N ARG A 284 -31.67 -20.85 -21.41
CA ARG A 284 -33.00 -20.88 -22.05
C ARG A 284 -33.65 -19.50 -22.16
N MET A 285 -33.16 -18.51 -21.42
CA MET A 285 -33.65 -17.13 -21.50
C MET A 285 -33.26 -16.46 -22.82
N GLU A 286 -34.12 -15.53 -23.23
CA GLU A 286 -33.85 -14.62 -24.32
C GLU A 286 -32.60 -13.78 -24.06
N LYS A 287 -31.90 -13.42 -25.15
CA LYS A 287 -30.56 -12.83 -25.06
C LYS A 287 -30.56 -11.52 -24.24
N ASP A 288 -31.55 -10.66 -24.42
CA ASP A 288 -31.63 -9.36 -23.76
C ASP A 288 -31.89 -9.49 -22.25
N GLU A 289 -32.77 -10.42 -21.86
CA GLU A 289 -33.05 -10.70 -20.45
C GLU A 289 -31.80 -11.28 -19.77
N ARG A 290 -31.20 -12.29 -20.39
CA ARG A 290 -29.97 -12.92 -19.93
C ARG A 290 -28.82 -11.92 -19.81
N TYR A 291 -28.62 -11.09 -20.82
CA TYR A 291 -27.61 -10.04 -20.82
C TYR A 291 -27.75 -9.10 -19.60
N LYS A 292 -28.99 -8.67 -19.29
CA LYS A 292 -29.25 -7.80 -18.13
C LYS A 292 -28.89 -8.49 -16.82
N LEU A 293 -29.28 -9.76 -16.65
CA LEU A 293 -28.99 -10.53 -15.44
C LEU A 293 -27.48 -10.75 -15.26
N ILE A 294 -26.77 -11.14 -16.33
CA ILE A 294 -25.31 -11.35 -16.27
C ILE A 294 -24.59 -10.02 -16.00
N SER A 295 -25.03 -8.91 -16.62
CA SER A 295 -24.45 -7.59 -16.36
C SER A 295 -24.59 -7.18 -14.89
N GLN A 296 -25.74 -7.47 -14.28
CA GLN A 296 -25.96 -7.21 -12.85
C GLN A 296 -25.09 -8.10 -11.95
N HIS A 297 -25.00 -9.40 -12.24
CA HIS A 297 -24.07 -10.31 -11.55
C HIS A 297 -22.64 -9.76 -11.62
N ASN A 298 -22.18 -9.37 -12.81
CA ASN A 298 -20.83 -8.85 -13.04
C ASN A 298 -20.55 -7.62 -12.17
N LEU A 299 -21.50 -6.69 -12.05
CA LEU A 299 -21.37 -5.55 -11.13
C LEU A 299 -21.39 -5.96 -9.65
N TYR A 300 -22.27 -6.87 -9.25
CA TYR A 300 -22.31 -7.37 -7.87
C TYR A 300 -20.97 -7.97 -7.46
N VAL A 301 -20.38 -8.81 -8.31
CA VAL A 301 -19.07 -9.42 -8.06
C VAL A 301 -17.98 -8.37 -7.99
N SER A 302 -17.91 -7.45 -8.96
CA SER A 302 -16.88 -6.42 -8.99
C SER A 302 -16.94 -5.49 -7.78
N PHE A 303 -18.13 -5.04 -7.37
CA PHE A 303 -18.25 -4.22 -6.17
C PHE A 303 -18.02 -4.98 -4.88
N SER A 304 -18.41 -6.26 -4.83
CA SER A 304 -18.10 -7.12 -3.70
C SER A 304 -16.59 -7.29 -3.54
N GLU A 305 -15.87 -7.51 -4.63
CA GLU A 305 -14.42 -7.63 -4.60
C GLU A 305 -13.73 -6.32 -4.19
N MET A 306 -14.20 -5.18 -4.71
CA MET A 306 -13.68 -3.88 -4.28
C MET A 306 -13.92 -3.61 -2.78
N ARG A 307 -15.06 -4.05 -2.23
CA ARG A 307 -15.30 -4.02 -0.77
C ARG A 307 -14.33 -4.91 0.00
N ARG A 308 -14.02 -6.11 -0.50
CA ARG A 308 -13.02 -7.00 0.12
C ARG A 308 -11.63 -6.38 0.12
N VAL A 309 -11.24 -5.71 -0.97
CA VAL A 309 -9.97 -4.97 -1.04
C VAL A 309 -9.92 -3.85 0.01
N ARG A 310 -11.00 -3.08 0.16
CA ARG A 310 -11.07 -2.06 1.23
C ARG A 310 -11.01 -2.66 2.62
N GLN A 311 -11.72 -3.77 2.86
CA GLN A 311 -11.66 -4.45 4.16
C GLN A 311 -10.24 -4.93 4.46
N ALA A 312 -9.54 -5.52 3.48
CA ALA A 312 -8.15 -5.93 3.64
C ALA A 312 -7.22 -4.76 3.99
N ILE A 313 -7.43 -3.56 3.43
CA ILE A 313 -6.69 -2.34 3.82
C ILE A 313 -7.01 -1.90 5.26
N TYR A 314 -8.28 -2.00 5.69
CA TYR A 314 -8.63 -1.70 7.09
C TYR A 314 -7.94 -2.63 8.07
N ASP A 315 -7.85 -3.91 7.72
CA ASP A 315 -7.27 -4.96 8.55
C ASP A 315 -5.73 -5.01 8.45
N GLY A 316 -5.15 -4.39 7.41
CA GLY A 316 -3.71 -4.45 7.13
C GLY A 316 -3.25 -5.78 6.52
N SER A 317 -4.13 -6.40 5.72
CA SER A 317 -3.94 -7.71 5.07
C SER A 317 -4.12 -7.67 3.54
N LEU A 318 -3.92 -6.50 2.91
CA LEU A 318 -4.02 -6.33 1.46
C LEU A 318 -3.05 -7.28 0.73
N MET A 319 -1.82 -7.41 1.22
CA MET A 319 -0.82 -8.27 0.58
C MET A 319 -1.17 -9.76 0.65
N GLU A 320 -1.82 -10.21 1.72
CA GLU A 320 -2.40 -11.56 1.80
C GLU A 320 -3.52 -11.76 0.78
N LEU A 321 -4.36 -10.73 0.57
CA LEU A 321 -5.40 -10.78 -0.46
C LEU A 321 -4.79 -10.81 -1.88
N VAL A 322 -3.74 -10.02 -2.13
CA VAL A 322 -2.98 -10.04 -3.39
C VAL A 322 -2.42 -11.44 -3.64
N GLU A 323 -1.78 -12.04 -2.64
CA GLU A 323 -1.26 -13.40 -2.76
C GLU A 323 -2.37 -14.38 -3.14
N LYS A 324 -3.47 -14.41 -2.38
CA LYS A 324 -4.61 -15.29 -2.69
C LYS A 324 -5.13 -15.10 -4.11
N ARG A 325 -5.28 -13.86 -4.59
CA ARG A 325 -5.80 -13.58 -5.95
C ARG A 325 -4.82 -13.95 -7.03
N CYS A 326 -3.53 -13.67 -6.84
CA CYS A 326 -2.50 -13.94 -7.84
C CYS A 326 -2.21 -15.42 -8.07
N ARG A 327 -2.74 -16.34 -7.24
CA ARG A 327 -2.72 -17.78 -7.52
C ARG A 327 -3.81 -18.22 -8.50
N SER A 328 -4.73 -17.34 -8.89
CA SER A 328 -5.81 -17.69 -9.82
C SER A 328 -5.34 -17.84 -11.27
N HIS A 329 -4.18 -17.27 -11.65
CA HIS A 329 -3.64 -17.37 -13.00
C HIS A 329 -2.10 -17.22 -13.02
N PRO A 330 -1.35 -17.99 -13.84
CA PRO A 330 0.12 -17.90 -13.89
C PRO A 330 0.65 -16.49 -14.20
N THR A 331 0.03 -15.75 -15.12
CA THR A 331 0.46 -14.39 -15.45
C THR A 331 0.20 -13.39 -14.33
N LEU A 332 -0.80 -13.63 -13.46
CA LEU A 332 -1.00 -12.84 -12.25
C LEU A 332 0.09 -13.10 -11.22
N LEU A 333 0.51 -14.36 -11.09
CA LEU A 333 1.63 -14.72 -10.21
C LEU A 333 2.93 -14.07 -10.68
N ASP A 334 3.19 -14.09 -11.99
CA ASP A 334 4.35 -13.41 -12.58
C ASP A 334 4.30 -11.89 -12.36
N ALA A 335 3.13 -11.27 -12.55
CA ALA A 335 2.93 -9.85 -12.24
C ALA A 335 3.17 -9.51 -10.77
N TYR A 336 2.71 -10.34 -9.84
CA TYR A 336 2.98 -10.14 -8.41
C TYR A 336 4.48 -10.24 -8.11
N ARG A 337 5.19 -11.21 -8.70
CA ARG A 337 6.65 -11.33 -8.57
C ARG A 337 7.39 -10.11 -9.12
N GLU A 338 6.88 -9.49 -10.19
CA GLU A 338 7.39 -8.22 -10.71
C GLU A 338 7.16 -7.07 -9.73
N LEU A 339 5.96 -6.96 -9.13
CA LEU A 339 5.63 -5.92 -8.16
C LEU A 339 6.59 -5.93 -6.96
N LEU A 340 6.97 -7.12 -6.48
CA LEU A 340 7.87 -7.28 -5.33
C LEU A 340 9.28 -6.71 -5.57
N LYS A 341 9.69 -6.47 -6.83
CA LYS A 341 10.96 -5.78 -7.13
C LYS A 341 10.93 -4.31 -6.71
N TYR A 342 9.75 -3.70 -6.62
CA TYR A 342 9.55 -2.30 -6.23
C TYR A 342 9.47 -2.10 -4.71
N LYS A 343 9.80 -3.11 -3.89
CA LYS A 343 9.73 -3.05 -2.42
C LYS A 343 10.43 -1.85 -1.79
N LYS A 344 11.54 -1.37 -2.37
CA LYS A 344 12.25 -0.17 -1.87
C LYS A 344 11.42 1.11 -1.98
N PHE A 345 10.60 1.22 -3.03
CA PHE A 345 9.68 2.33 -3.21
C PHE A 345 8.45 2.16 -2.30
N ILE A 346 7.87 0.97 -2.24
CA ILE A 346 6.71 0.66 -1.39
C ILE A 346 7.03 0.91 0.10
N GLU A 347 8.25 0.59 0.55
CA GLU A 347 8.72 0.81 1.93
C GLU A 347 8.57 2.26 2.40
N LYS A 348 8.65 3.23 1.49
CA LYS A 348 8.50 4.66 1.81
C LYS A 348 7.10 5.04 2.30
N TYR A 349 6.08 4.23 1.97
CA TYR A 349 4.67 4.54 2.22
C TYR A 349 3.97 3.51 3.10
N ASP A 350 4.46 2.27 3.11
CA ASP A 350 3.90 1.17 3.89
C ASP A 350 3.97 1.47 5.42
N PRO A 351 2.89 1.22 6.18
CA PRO A 351 2.88 1.40 7.62
C PRO A 351 3.93 0.57 8.36
N VAL A 352 4.49 1.12 9.44
CA VAL A 352 5.43 0.37 10.30
C VAL A 352 4.76 -0.72 11.14
N THR A 353 3.45 -0.60 11.37
CA THR A 353 2.64 -1.56 12.11
C THR A 353 1.24 -1.67 11.49
N LYS A 354 0.67 -2.88 11.54
CA LYS A 354 -0.64 -3.24 10.95
C LYS A 354 -1.50 -3.99 11.98
N PRO A 355 -2.85 -3.92 11.87
CA PRO A 355 -3.73 -4.62 12.80
C PRO A 355 -3.64 -6.15 12.72
N SER A 356 -3.48 -6.71 11.52
CA SER A 356 -3.32 -8.16 11.32
C SER A 356 -1.88 -8.60 11.48
N ALA A 357 -1.71 -9.86 11.92
CA ALA A 357 -0.43 -10.55 11.89
C ALA A 357 0.08 -10.74 10.45
N PHE A 358 1.40 -10.85 10.28
CA PHE A 358 2.02 -11.18 9.00
C PHE A 358 1.83 -12.66 8.69
N PHE A 359 1.21 -12.99 7.56
CA PHE A 359 1.05 -14.40 7.15
C PHE A 359 2.00 -14.76 6.02
N TYR A 360 2.79 -15.81 6.26
CA TYR A 360 3.57 -16.45 5.22
C TYR A 360 2.70 -17.41 4.42
N LEU A 361 2.36 -17.05 3.17
CA LEU A 361 1.56 -17.93 2.29
C LEU A 361 2.38 -18.54 1.14
N GLY A 362 3.69 -18.24 1.07
CA GLY A 362 4.62 -18.82 0.10
C GLY A 362 5.86 -17.95 -0.12
N PRO A 363 6.77 -18.36 -1.03
CA PRO A 363 8.08 -17.71 -1.23
C PRO A 363 8.03 -16.22 -1.56
N GLU A 364 6.94 -15.74 -2.16
CA GLU A 364 6.74 -14.31 -2.39
C GLU A 364 6.64 -13.48 -1.10
N SER A 365 6.15 -14.07 0.00
CA SER A 365 6.07 -13.40 1.31
C SER A 365 7.43 -12.94 1.81
N LEU A 366 8.52 -13.67 1.52
CA LEU A 366 9.91 -13.29 1.88
C LEU A 366 10.38 -11.99 1.22
N ARG A 367 9.71 -11.59 0.13
CA ARG A 367 10.06 -10.38 -0.64
C ARG A 367 9.22 -9.17 -0.28
N ARG A 368 8.24 -9.32 0.63
CA ARG A 368 7.40 -8.22 1.11
C ARG A 368 8.19 -7.18 1.91
N VAL A 369 7.59 -6.01 2.07
CA VAL A 369 8.25 -4.81 2.62
C VAL A 369 8.60 -4.93 4.10
N GLU A 370 7.83 -5.69 4.87
CA GLU A 370 8.06 -5.96 6.28
C GLU A 370 9.38 -6.70 6.51
N ILE A 371 9.64 -7.72 5.70
CA ILE A 371 10.89 -8.50 5.70
C ILE A 371 12.06 -7.59 5.31
N TYR A 372 11.90 -6.81 4.24
CA TYR A 372 12.92 -5.85 3.80
C TYR A 372 13.24 -4.80 4.88
N ARG A 373 12.21 -4.24 5.53
CA ARG A 373 12.34 -3.25 6.60
C ARG A 373 13.06 -3.84 7.81
N HIS A 374 12.72 -5.07 8.21
CA HIS A 374 13.38 -5.75 9.32
C HIS A 374 14.89 -5.87 9.13
N PHE A 375 15.34 -6.41 7.98
CA PHE A 375 16.78 -6.52 7.71
C PHE A 375 17.47 -5.17 7.54
N LYS A 376 16.77 -4.16 7.02
CA LYS A 376 17.29 -2.79 6.99
C LYS A 376 17.52 -2.24 8.39
N LYS A 377 16.60 -2.51 9.34
CA LYS A 377 16.72 -2.10 10.74
C LYS A 377 17.85 -2.84 11.45
N ILE A 378 17.98 -4.16 11.28
CA ILE A 378 19.07 -4.94 11.89
C ILE A 378 20.45 -4.41 11.49
N LYS A 379 20.64 -4.11 10.21
CA LYS A 379 21.92 -3.55 9.72
C LYS A 379 22.27 -2.19 10.33
N GLN A 380 21.29 -1.49 10.89
CA GLN A 380 21.45 -0.18 11.54
C GLN A 380 21.54 -0.29 13.07
N LEU A 381 21.37 -1.48 13.66
CA LEU A 381 21.54 -1.64 15.09
C LEU A 381 23.02 -1.62 15.46
N PRO A 382 23.37 -1.14 16.67
CA PRO A 382 24.73 -1.25 17.17
C PRO A 382 25.16 -2.72 17.17
N LYS A 383 26.31 -3.00 16.56
CA LYS A 383 26.87 -4.35 16.47
C LYS A 383 27.80 -4.61 17.65
N ARG A 384 27.70 -5.80 18.22
CA ARG A 384 28.70 -6.33 19.15
C ARG A 384 29.71 -7.21 18.38
N SER A 385 30.82 -7.58 19.01
CA SER A 385 31.85 -8.39 18.34
C SER A 385 31.40 -9.83 18.07
N ARG A 386 30.51 -10.37 18.92
CA ARG A 386 29.98 -11.74 18.83
C ARG A 386 28.46 -11.75 18.63
N ALA A 387 27.99 -12.57 17.70
CA ALA A 387 26.58 -12.94 17.57
C ALA A 387 26.32 -14.37 18.06
N ILE A 388 25.20 -14.60 18.73
CA ILE A 388 24.77 -15.93 19.21
C ILE A 388 23.39 -16.24 18.61
N LEU A 389 23.33 -17.30 17.81
CA LEU A 389 22.12 -17.76 17.11
C LEU A 389 21.45 -18.88 17.89
N LEU A 390 20.25 -18.61 18.37
CA LEU A 390 19.44 -19.46 19.23
C LEU A 390 18.25 -20.04 18.47
N PRO A 391 17.79 -21.25 18.81
CA PRO A 391 16.61 -21.83 18.18
C PRO A 391 15.33 -21.21 18.76
N SER A 392 14.24 -21.32 18.00
CA SER A 392 12.90 -20.91 18.44
C SER A 392 12.23 -21.99 19.29
N TYR A 393 11.88 -21.65 20.53
CA TYR A 393 11.11 -22.49 21.48
C TYR A 393 9.62 -22.07 21.58
N GLY A 394 9.18 -21.13 20.76
CA GLY A 394 7.81 -20.59 20.76
C GLY A 394 7.76 -19.07 20.93
N LYS A 395 6.72 -18.46 20.37
CA LYS A 395 6.51 -17.00 20.41
C LYS A 395 5.73 -16.59 21.67
N PRO A 396 6.02 -15.44 22.30
CA PRO A 396 7.19 -14.58 22.08
C PRO A 396 8.48 -15.25 22.57
N TYR A 397 9.58 -15.10 21.82
CA TYR A 397 10.77 -15.93 21.96
C TYR A 397 11.51 -15.72 23.27
N ASN A 398 11.67 -14.46 23.70
CA ASN A 398 12.41 -14.11 24.91
C ASN A 398 11.83 -14.76 26.19
N ARG A 399 10.57 -15.20 26.15
CA ARG A 399 9.92 -15.83 27.32
C ARG A 399 10.00 -17.34 27.33
N ASN A 400 10.08 -17.94 26.14
CA ASN A 400 10.05 -19.38 25.98
C ASN A 400 11.46 -19.96 25.85
N ILE A 401 12.48 -19.11 25.67
CA ILE A 401 13.86 -19.55 25.57
C ILE A 401 14.39 -20.02 26.95
N PRO A 402 15.06 -21.19 27.03
CA PRO A 402 15.69 -21.64 28.27
C PRO A 402 16.74 -20.65 28.76
N LYS A 403 16.81 -20.44 30.09
CA LYS A 403 17.77 -19.51 30.72
C LYS A 403 19.23 -19.83 30.44
N LYS A 404 19.53 -21.12 30.24
CA LYS A 404 20.86 -21.62 29.90
C LYS A 404 20.74 -22.63 28.78
N ILE A 405 21.60 -22.54 27.79
CA ILE A 405 21.61 -23.42 26.62
C ILE A 405 23.05 -23.91 26.38
N LYS A 406 23.19 -25.19 25.99
CA LYS A 406 24.45 -25.83 25.60
C LYS A 406 24.47 -26.09 24.09
N GLY A 407 25.62 -26.55 23.59
CA GLY A 407 25.74 -27.08 22.24
C GLY A 407 25.80 -25.97 21.21
N PHE A 408 27.01 -25.44 20.97
CA PHE A 408 27.23 -24.39 19.98
C PHE A 408 28.35 -24.79 19.02
N TYR A 409 28.22 -24.32 17.78
CA TYR A 409 29.24 -24.37 16.75
C TYR A 409 29.81 -22.96 16.58
N ARG A 410 31.11 -22.86 16.31
CA ARG A 410 31.81 -21.57 16.20
C ARG A 410 32.29 -21.32 14.79
N ILE A 411 32.05 -20.09 14.34
CA ILE A 411 32.63 -19.48 13.15
C ILE A 411 33.32 -18.19 13.57
N GLY A 412 34.56 -17.97 13.14
CA GLY A 412 35.37 -16.84 13.60
C GLY A 412 35.84 -16.98 15.04
N ASN A 413 36.27 -15.86 15.64
CA ASN A 413 36.78 -15.81 17.02
C ASN A 413 36.78 -14.37 17.54
N SER A 414 36.27 -14.12 18.75
CA SER A 414 36.30 -12.82 19.39
C SER A 414 36.98 -12.88 20.75
N SER A 415 37.76 -11.85 21.09
CA SER A 415 38.45 -11.71 22.37
C SER A 415 37.55 -11.18 23.49
N LYS A 416 36.32 -10.75 23.16
CA LYS A 416 35.39 -10.15 24.13
C LYS A 416 34.68 -11.19 25.00
N PRO A 417 34.30 -10.82 26.24
CA PRO A 417 33.49 -11.67 27.13
C PRO A 417 32.18 -12.13 26.46
N ILE A 418 31.64 -13.27 26.90
CA ILE A 418 30.42 -13.85 26.29
C ILE A 418 29.15 -13.08 26.65
N GLU A 419 29.19 -12.38 27.78
CA GLU A 419 28.15 -11.50 28.28
C GLU A 419 27.98 -10.25 27.39
N GLU A 420 29.02 -9.87 26.65
CA GLU A 420 29.00 -8.79 25.64
C GLU A 420 28.52 -9.30 24.27
N SER A 421 27.88 -10.46 24.17
CA SER A 421 27.39 -10.98 22.88
C SER A 421 26.03 -10.40 22.52
N GLN A 422 25.71 -10.40 21.23
CA GLN A 422 24.39 -10.06 20.72
C GLN A 422 23.62 -11.34 20.43
N PHE A 423 22.44 -11.47 21.02
CA PHE A 423 21.62 -12.67 20.89
C PHE A 423 20.56 -12.51 19.80
N PHE A 424 20.43 -13.53 18.97
CA PHE A 424 19.42 -13.63 17.93
C PHE A 424 18.67 -14.95 18.05
N VAL A 425 17.37 -14.91 17.78
CA VAL A 425 16.54 -16.11 17.58
C VAL A 425 16.42 -16.33 16.09
N VAL A 426 16.68 -17.57 15.68
CA VAL A 426 16.53 -18.02 14.31
C VAL A 426 15.12 -18.59 14.12
N ASP A 427 14.26 -17.83 13.45
CA ASP A 427 12.90 -18.26 13.13
C ASP A 427 12.36 -17.61 11.86
N VAL A 428 11.47 -18.31 11.17
CA VAL A 428 10.84 -17.85 9.93
C VAL A 428 9.60 -16.99 10.23
N PRO A 429 9.27 -16.01 9.37
CA PRO A 429 9.91 -15.67 8.09
C PRO A 429 11.00 -14.59 8.21
N PHE A 430 11.22 -14.02 9.40
CA PHE A 430 12.15 -12.90 9.61
C PHE A 430 13.62 -13.35 9.76
N CYS A 431 13.85 -14.65 9.85
CA CYS A 431 15.12 -15.38 9.92
C CYS A 431 16.00 -15.03 11.12
N ILE A 432 16.44 -13.78 11.26
CA ILE A 432 17.39 -13.35 12.29
C ILE A 432 16.70 -12.30 13.16
N ILE A 433 16.23 -12.68 14.34
CA ILE A 433 15.43 -11.78 15.20
C ILE A 433 16.24 -11.44 16.44
N PRO A 434 16.68 -10.19 16.66
CA PRO A 434 17.38 -9.83 17.89
C PRO A 434 16.51 -10.14 19.12
N LEU A 435 17.09 -10.83 20.09
CA LEU A 435 16.39 -11.18 21.32
C LEU A 435 16.10 -9.88 22.09
N GLY A 436 14.82 -9.62 22.42
CA GLY A 436 14.38 -8.38 23.04
C GLY A 436 13.52 -7.49 22.13
N VAL A 437 13.63 -7.59 20.81
CA VAL A 437 12.71 -6.91 19.88
C VAL A 437 11.63 -7.84 19.31
N ASP A 438 11.62 -9.11 19.72
CA ASP A 438 10.72 -10.13 19.20
C ASP A 438 9.24 -9.78 19.37
N GLU A 439 8.89 -9.03 20.41
CA GLU A 439 7.52 -8.60 20.64
C GLU A 439 7.09 -7.40 19.78
N LEU A 440 8.00 -6.77 19.03
CA LEU A 440 7.67 -5.72 18.07
C LEU A 440 7.11 -6.31 16.78
N TYR A 441 6.02 -5.72 16.28
CA TYR A 441 5.45 -6.08 14.99
C TYR A 441 6.48 -5.97 13.86
N PRO A 442 6.56 -6.96 12.95
CA PRO A 442 5.72 -8.17 12.81
C PRO A 442 6.37 -9.45 13.36
N LEU A 443 7.40 -9.35 14.22
CA LEU A 443 8.36 -10.43 14.46
C LEU A 443 7.71 -11.63 15.16
N ALA A 444 7.13 -11.44 16.35
CA ALA A 444 6.29 -12.47 16.98
C ALA A 444 4.86 -12.49 16.42
N GLN A 445 4.39 -11.40 15.83
CA GLN A 445 3.06 -11.29 15.23
C GLN A 445 3.04 -11.83 13.80
N CYS A 446 3.47 -13.08 13.62
CA CYS A 446 3.45 -13.75 12.33
C CYS A 446 3.11 -15.23 12.43
N GLU A 447 2.48 -15.77 11.38
CA GLU A 447 2.11 -17.17 11.25
C GLU A 447 2.75 -17.78 10.01
N VAL A 448 3.26 -19.01 10.17
CA VAL A 448 4.00 -19.74 9.13
C VAL A 448 3.60 -21.22 9.16
N PRO A 449 3.49 -21.90 8.00
CA PRO A 449 3.30 -23.34 7.94
C PRO A 449 4.41 -24.10 8.70
N LYS A 450 4.06 -25.24 9.31
CA LYS A 450 5.03 -26.08 10.04
C LYS A 450 6.06 -26.74 9.10
N ASN A 451 5.67 -26.98 7.85
CA ASN A 451 6.55 -27.53 6.81
C ASN A 451 7.09 -26.38 5.96
N TYR A 452 8.41 -26.20 5.98
CA TYR A 452 9.06 -25.12 5.25
C TYR A 452 9.35 -25.52 3.80
N ASP A 453 8.97 -24.64 2.87
CA ASP A 453 9.39 -24.74 1.48
C ASP A 453 10.91 -24.52 1.33
N LEU A 454 11.45 -24.95 0.19
CA LEU A 454 12.87 -24.91 -0.09
C LEU A 454 13.39 -23.47 -0.12
N GLU A 455 12.66 -22.57 -0.78
CA GLU A 455 13.02 -21.16 -0.92
C GLU A 455 13.11 -20.45 0.44
N MET A 456 12.23 -20.78 1.38
CA MET A 456 12.32 -20.31 2.76
C MET A 456 13.60 -20.78 3.45
N LYS A 457 13.96 -22.06 3.31
CA LYS A 457 15.18 -22.61 3.91
C LYS A 457 16.42 -21.94 3.32
N GLU A 458 16.50 -21.88 1.99
CA GLU A 458 17.61 -21.21 1.27
C GLU A 458 17.73 -19.74 1.67
N PHE A 459 16.59 -19.02 1.77
CA PHE A 459 16.59 -17.64 2.22
C PHE A 459 17.11 -17.50 3.65
N LEU A 460 16.69 -18.35 4.57
CA LEU A 460 17.14 -18.34 5.96
C LEU A 460 18.63 -18.66 6.07
N ILE A 461 19.11 -19.69 5.37
CA ILE A 461 20.53 -20.07 5.35
C ILE A 461 21.36 -18.88 4.88
N LYS A 462 20.98 -18.25 3.77
CA LYS A 462 21.64 -17.06 3.27
C LYS A 462 21.66 -15.91 4.29
N LYS A 463 20.58 -15.71 5.06
CA LYS A 463 20.53 -14.68 6.10
C LYS A 463 21.42 -14.98 7.30
N ILE A 464 21.63 -16.26 7.61
CA ILE A 464 22.61 -16.70 8.61
C ILE A 464 24.03 -16.48 8.08
N GLU A 465 24.31 -16.85 6.83
CA GLU A 465 25.62 -16.64 6.19
C GLU A 465 26.01 -15.16 6.13
N ASP A 466 25.07 -14.27 5.81
CA ASP A 466 25.28 -12.81 5.86
C ASP A 466 25.82 -12.36 7.24
N LEU A 467 25.47 -13.04 8.35
CA LEU A 467 25.99 -12.69 9.68
C LEU A 467 27.43 -13.15 9.90
N PHE A 468 27.88 -14.22 9.26
CA PHE A 468 29.24 -14.73 9.40
C PHE A 468 30.27 -13.73 8.88
N GLU A 469 29.88 -12.89 7.93
CA GLU A 469 30.70 -11.79 7.41
C GLU A 469 30.58 -10.50 8.25
N GLU A 470 29.49 -10.35 8.99
CA GLU A 470 29.16 -9.11 9.71
C GLU A 470 29.70 -9.06 11.15
N TYR A 471 30.10 -10.20 11.73
CA TYR A 471 30.57 -10.34 13.12
C TYR A 471 31.93 -11.06 13.18
N GLU A 472 32.76 -10.72 14.17
CA GLU A 472 34.08 -11.36 14.38
C GLU A 472 33.93 -12.83 14.78
N GLU A 473 32.88 -13.15 15.54
CA GLU A 473 32.53 -14.50 15.96
C GLU A 473 31.02 -14.71 15.91
N VAL A 474 30.61 -15.84 15.36
CA VAL A 474 29.21 -16.30 15.39
C VAL A 474 29.16 -17.67 16.05
N LEU A 475 28.36 -17.77 17.10
CA LEU A 475 28.04 -19.04 17.76
C LEU A 475 26.66 -19.49 17.33
N VAL A 476 26.55 -20.68 16.75
CA VAL A 476 25.30 -21.23 16.24
C VAL A 476 24.90 -22.42 17.08
N ASN A 477 23.70 -22.40 17.68
CA ASN A 477 23.23 -23.51 18.49
C ASN A 477 23.03 -24.79 17.65
N GLU A 478 23.28 -25.95 18.26
CA GLU A 478 23.15 -27.26 17.62
C GLU A 478 21.77 -27.51 17.02
N LEU A 479 20.68 -27.10 17.68
CA LEU A 479 19.33 -27.29 17.16
C LEU A 479 19.07 -26.42 15.93
N VAL A 480 19.72 -25.27 15.81
CA VAL A 480 19.66 -24.43 14.60
C VAL A 480 20.44 -25.10 13.47
N ASN A 481 21.65 -25.58 13.77
CA ASN A 481 22.51 -26.29 12.83
C ASN A 481 21.82 -27.53 12.25
N GLU A 482 21.19 -28.35 13.11
CA GLU A 482 20.47 -29.57 12.72
C GLU A 482 19.17 -29.27 11.97
N ARG A 483 18.35 -28.34 12.48
CA ARG A 483 17.03 -28.05 11.90
C ARG A 483 17.11 -27.50 10.48
N PHE A 484 18.16 -26.73 10.19
CA PHE A 484 18.35 -26.07 8.90
C PHE A 484 19.50 -26.64 8.09
N ASP A 485 20.12 -27.73 8.55
CA ASP A 485 21.20 -28.45 7.88
C ASP A 485 22.36 -27.53 7.43
N LEU A 486 22.89 -26.74 8.38
CA LEU A 486 23.93 -25.74 8.07
C LEU A 486 25.33 -26.35 7.86
N GLY A 487 25.51 -27.64 8.13
CA GLY A 487 26.77 -28.35 7.92
C GLY A 487 27.93 -27.90 8.83
N LEU A 488 27.65 -27.22 9.94
CA LEU A 488 28.69 -26.74 10.85
C LEU A 488 29.25 -27.89 11.67
N SER A 489 30.59 -27.95 11.78
CA SER A 489 31.31 -29.05 12.44
C SER A 489 32.25 -28.60 13.57
N ASN A 490 32.69 -27.34 13.57
CA ASN A 490 33.60 -26.79 14.58
C ASN A 490 32.86 -26.49 15.89
N LYS A 491 32.88 -27.40 16.86
CA LYS A 491 32.22 -27.21 18.15
C LYS A 491 32.88 -26.12 19.00
N TYR A 492 32.06 -25.28 19.61
CA TYR A 492 32.47 -24.33 20.63
C TYR A 492 32.50 -25.05 21.98
N ARG A 493 33.70 -25.32 22.48
CA ARG A 493 34.04 -25.78 23.85
C ARG A 493 32.96 -26.68 24.47
N ASP A 494 33.19 -27.99 24.45
CA ASP A 494 32.27 -28.98 25.02
C ASP A 494 31.84 -28.60 26.46
N ASP A 495 30.54 -28.71 26.74
CA ASP A 495 29.88 -28.44 28.03
C ASP A 495 29.68 -26.99 28.52
N ILE A 496 30.04 -25.95 27.75
CA ILE A 496 29.72 -24.57 28.15
C ILE A 496 28.22 -24.26 28.02
N GLU A 497 27.62 -23.81 29.12
CA GLU A 497 26.29 -23.21 29.16
C GLU A 497 26.37 -21.70 28.92
N ILE A 498 25.64 -21.22 27.92
CA ILE A 498 25.46 -19.78 27.67
C ILE A 498 24.17 -19.33 28.35
N GLU A 499 24.26 -18.32 29.22
CA GLU A 499 23.09 -17.66 29.80
C GLU A 499 22.43 -16.76 28.75
N THR A 500 21.12 -16.93 28.56
CA THR A 500 20.31 -16.24 27.52
C THR A 500 19.53 -15.05 28.08
N LYS A 501 19.75 -14.70 29.34
CA LYS A 501 19.01 -13.64 30.02
C LYS A 501 19.50 -12.28 29.54
N ILE A 502 18.57 -11.47 29.03
CA ILE A 502 18.80 -10.06 28.73
C ILE A 502 18.09 -9.22 29.78
N GLU A 503 18.78 -8.23 30.33
CA GLU A 503 18.20 -7.31 31.32
C GLU A 503 17.12 -6.44 30.70
N ASP A 504 16.08 -6.12 31.48
CA ASP A 504 14.93 -5.36 30.99
C ASP A 504 15.32 -3.99 30.41
N LEU A 505 16.35 -3.34 30.98
CA LEU A 505 16.89 -2.08 30.47
C LEU A 505 17.47 -2.23 29.05
N GLU A 506 18.23 -3.30 28.81
CA GLU A 506 18.81 -3.57 27.49
C GLU A 506 17.72 -3.88 26.46
N ILE A 507 16.68 -4.62 26.86
CA ILE A 507 15.52 -4.89 26.01
C ILE A 507 14.86 -3.58 25.57
N VAL A 508 14.53 -2.68 26.50
CA VAL A 508 13.83 -1.43 26.15
C VAL A 508 14.72 -0.49 25.33
N LYS A 509 16.03 -0.45 25.58
CA LYS A 509 17.00 0.29 24.74
C LYS A 509 17.02 -0.23 23.31
N LEU A 510 17.11 -1.55 23.14
CA LEU A 510 17.10 -2.18 21.81
C LEU A 510 15.77 -1.98 21.08
N MET A 511 14.65 -2.05 21.80
CA MET A 511 13.32 -1.71 21.26
C MET A 511 13.26 -0.27 20.77
N ALA A 512 13.80 0.68 21.53
CA ALA A 512 13.86 2.08 21.14
C ALA A 512 14.77 2.29 19.93
N ASP A 513 15.94 1.66 19.86
CA ASP A 513 16.81 1.72 18.68
C ASP A 513 16.14 1.13 17.44
N TYR A 514 15.43 0.02 17.59
CA TYR A 514 14.70 -0.60 16.49
C TYR A 514 13.52 0.26 16.02
N GLN A 515 12.83 0.95 16.92
CA GLN A 515 11.66 1.76 16.59
C GLN A 515 12.04 3.16 16.07
N PHE A 516 12.84 3.91 16.83
CA PHE A 516 13.16 5.33 16.61
C PHE A 516 14.51 5.55 15.92
N GLY A 517 15.27 4.48 15.70
CA GLY A 517 16.60 4.49 15.08
C GLY A 517 17.74 4.43 16.08
N GLU A 518 18.91 4.03 15.60
CA GLU A 518 20.14 3.80 16.38
C GLU A 518 20.48 4.95 17.35
N GLY A 519 20.74 4.62 18.61
CA GLY A 519 21.09 5.55 19.68
C GLY A 519 19.87 6.16 20.39
N SER A 520 18.65 5.80 19.99
CA SER A 520 17.43 6.25 20.68
C SER A 520 17.23 5.54 22.01
N GLY A 521 17.74 4.32 22.17
CA GLY A 521 17.74 3.61 23.45
C GLY A 521 18.53 4.37 24.51
N GLU A 522 19.76 4.75 24.21
CA GLU A 522 20.57 5.58 25.11
C GLU A 522 19.97 6.97 25.30
N ALA A 523 19.41 7.59 24.26
CA ALA A 523 18.77 8.90 24.38
C ALA A 523 17.56 8.89 25.35
N LEU A 524 16.74 7.84 25.31
CA LEU A 524 15.54 7.73 26.14
C LEU A 524 15.84 7.21 27.55
N PHE A 525 16.78 6.28 27.70
CA PHE A 525 16.91 5.44 28.88
C PHE A 525 18.33 5.52 29.50
N ASN A 526 18.83 6.74 29.72
CA ASN A 526 20.18 7.00 30.27
C ASN A 526 20.24 7.29 31.79
N GLY A 527 19.12 7.37 32.50
CA GLY A 527 19.09 7.58 33.94
C GLY A 527 18.77 6.32 34.74
N ASN A 528 18.12 6.50 35.89
CA ASN A 528 17.71 5.41 36.77
C ASN A 528 16.37 4.81 36.30
N ILE A 529 16.47 3.85 35.38
CA ILE A 529 15.32 3.30 34.68
C ILE A 529 14.70 2.12 35.42
N ARG A 530 13.39 2.20 35.69
CA ARG A 530 12.57 1.11 36.25
C ARG A 530 11.58 0.61 35.20
N VAL A 531 11.75 -0.63 34.78
CA VAL A 531 10.86 -1.32 33.84
C VAL A 531 9.85 -2.17 34.60
N LEU A 532 8.55 -1.96 34.36
CA LEU A 532 7.48 -2.76 34.97
C LEU A 532 6.85 -3.72 33.96
N ARG A 533 6.75 -4.98 34.36
CA ARG A 533 6.05 -6.03 33.62
C ARG A 533 4.63 -6.25 34.16
N SER A 534 3.72 -6.59 33.27
CA SER A 534 2.38 -7.02 33.64
C SER A 534 2.43 -8.32 34.43
N ARG A 535 1.83 -8.35 35.62
CA ARG A 535 1.72 -9.58 36.43
C ARG A 535 0.94 -10.70 35.73
N LYS A 536 -0.04 -10.35 34.89
CA LYS A 536 -0.89 -11.32 34.18
C LYS A 536 -0.17 -11.95 32.99
N THR A 537 0.59 -11.15 32.23
CA THR A 537 1.11 -11.58 30.92
C THR A 537 2.63 -11.61 30.85
N GLY A 538 3.35 -11.12 31.85
CA GLY A 538 4.82 -10.97 31.82
C GLY A 538 5.35 -9.94 30.82
N ARG A 539 4.48 -9.24 30.09
CA ARG A 539 4.86 -8.21 29.09
C ARG A 539 5.42 -6.98 29.76
N ILE A 540 6.47 -6.36 29.22
CA ILE A 540 6.84 -5.00 29.60
C ILE A 540 5.66 -4.07 29.32
N ARG A 541 5.37 -3.13 30.24
CA ARG A 541 4.22 -2.24 30.15
C ARG A 541 4.55 -0.78 30.35
N TYR A 542 5.31 -0.48 31.39
CA TYR A 542 5.60 0.89 31.81
C TYR A 542 7.09 1.03 32.04
N ILE A 543 7.64 2.14 31.59
CA ILE A 543 9.07 2.45 31.71
C ILE A 543 9.16 3.80 32.40
N TYR A 544 9.74 3.79 33.60
CA TYR A 544 9.88 4.97 34.46
C TYR A 544 11.35 5.37 34.58
N GLU A 545 11.58 6.65 34.86
CA GLU A 545 12.83 7.20 35.35
C GLU A 545 12.54 8.02 36.61
N ASP A 546 13.17 7.67 37.74
CA ASP A 546 12.98 8.38 39.03
C ASP A 546 11.50 8.69 39.36
N ASP A 547 10.62 7.71 39.09
CA ASP A 547 9.15 7.74 39.22
C ASP A 547 8.35 8.52 38.16
N VAL A 548 9.00 9.18 37.20
CA VAL A 548 8.35 9.79 36.02
C VAL A 548 8.13 8.74 34.94
N LEU A 549 6.90 8.61 34.44
CA LEU A 549 6.59 7.69 33.34
C LEU A 549 7.11 8.26 32.02
N LEU A 550 8.09 7.60 31.40
CA LEU A 550 8.64 8.01 30.10
C LEU A 550 7.89 7.38 28.92
N ALA A 551 7.50 6.11 29.05
CA ALA A 551 6.84 5.40 27.96
C ALA A 551 6.01 4.21 28.41
N THR A 552 5.09 3.79 27.53
CA THR A 552 4.29 2.59 27.67
C THR A 552 4.43 1.67 26.46
N ILE A 553 4.22 0.36 26.64
CA ILE A 553 4.26 -0.62 25.55
C ILE A 553 2.85 -0.98 25.09
N ARG A 554 2.55 -0.71 23.81
CA ARG A 554 1.27 -1.00 23.19
C ARG A 554 1.08 -2.53 23.04
N PRO A 555 0.04 -3.13 23.65
CA PRO A 555 -0.10 -4.59 23.70
C PRO A 555 -0.15 -5.32 22.34
N PRO A 556 -0.91 -4.84 21.33
CA PRO A 556 -1.06 -5.56 20.07
C PRO A 556 0.25 -5.74 19.28
N ASP A 557 1.12 -4.75 19.27
CA ASP A 557 2.28 -4.69 18.38
C ASP A 557 3.62 -4.43 19.09
N GLY A 558 3.63 -4.26 20.41
CA GLY A 558 4.84 -4.09 21.20
C GLY A 558 5.51 -2.72 21.07
N PHE A 559 4.92 -1.78 20.32
CA PHE A 559 5.54 -0.47 20.08
C PHE A 559 5.60 0.37 21.36
N ILE A 560 6.69 1.10 21.51
CA ILE A 560 6.89 2.12 22.54
C ILE A 560 6.00 3.32 22.21
N ILE A 561 5.17 3.71 23.15
CA ILE A 561 4.34 4.91 23.11
C ILE A 561 4.89 5.87 24.14
N LEU A 562 5.41 7.00 23.68
CA LEU A 562 6.01 8.03 24.55
C LEU A 562 4.93 8.73 25.38
N THR A 563 5.31 9.18 26.58
CA THR A 563 4.62 10.27 27.29
C THR A 563 5.21 11.61 26.85
N TRP A 564 4.74 12.72 27.44
CA TRP A 564 5.36 14.02 27.23
C TRP A 564 6.83 14.03 27.67
N ASP A 565 7.14 13.52 28.87
CA ASP A 565 8.52 13.46 29.38
C ASP A 565 9.42 12.56 28.51
N GLY A 566 8.91 11.42 28.04
CA GLY A 566 9.65 10.59 27.09
C GLY A 566 9.88 11.27 25.74
N ALA A 567 8.91 12.02 25.24
CA ALA A 567 9.04 12.78 24.00
C ALA A 567 10.05 13.91 24.14
N LYS A 568 10.00 14.66 25.25
CA LYS A 568 10.97 15.71 25.59
C LYS A 568 12.38 15.14 25.70
N LYS A 569 12.54 14.03 26.40
CA LYS A 569 13.84 13.38 26.57
C LYS A 569 14.44 12.91 25.24
N LEU A 570 13.63 12.27 24.38
CA LEU A 570 14.06 11.88 23.04
C LEU A 570 14.42 13.10 22.18
N HIS A 571 13.66 14.18 22.30
CA HIS A 571 13.92 15.44 21.59
C HIS A 571 15.27 16.04 22.00
N GLU A 572 15.51 16.24 23.30
CA GLU A 572 16.73 16.87 23.84
C GLU A 572 18.01 16.09 23.53
N ASN A 573 17.92 14.76 23.42
CA ASN A 573 19.07 13.88 23.26
C ASN A 573 19.26 13.35 21.83
N ARG A 574 18.50 13.86 20.86
CA ARG A 574 18.60 13.46 19.45
C ARG A 574 18.65 14.66 18.55
N GLU A 575 19.58 14.65 17.61
CA GLU A 575 19.74 15.74 16.66
C GLU A 575 18.58 15.82 15.66
N TYR A 576 18.26 17.06 15.28
CA TYR A 576 17.40 17.36 14.15
C TYR A 576 17.95 16.70 12.86
N PRO A 577 17.10 16.11 11.99
CA PRO A 577 15.63 16.11 12.02
C PRO A 577 15.02 14.85 12.65
N LEU A 578 15.75 14.00 13.37
CA LEU A 578 15.30 12.64 13.68
C LEU A 578 13.97 12.58 14.43
N ASN A 579 12.98 11.88 13.87
CA ASN A 579 11.61 11.75 14.39
C ASN A 579 10.79 13.06 14.43
N ARG A 580 11.28 14.17 13.85
CA ARG A 580 10.58 15.48 13.86
C ARG A 580 9.55 15.62 12.73
N VAL A 581 8.48 16.32 13.05
CA VAL A 581 7.52 16.91 12.13
C VAL A 581 7.40 18.40 12.46
N VAL A 582 7.87 19.26 11.56
CA VAL A 582 7.93 20.71 11.75
C VAL A 582 6.63 21.34 11.24
N VAL A 583 5.96 22.13 12.08
CA VAL A 583 4.76 22.87 11.70
C VAL A 583 5.03 24.37 11.57
N ASN A 584 4.21 25.06 10.79
CA ASN A 584 4.23 26.51 10.70
C ASN A 584 3.65 27.19 11.96
N GLU A 585 3.94 28.49 12.11
CA GLU A 585 3.48 29.32 13.25
C GLU A 585 1.95 29.38 13.36
N GLU A 586 1.22 29.28 12.24
CA GLU A 586 -0.25 29.28 12.24
C GLU A 586 -0.85 28.08 12.99
N ALA A 587 -0.23 26.91 12.87
CA ALA A 587 -0.72 25.69 13.50
C ALA A 587 -0.27 25.55 14.96
N GLU A 588 0.82 26.19 15.35
CA GLU A 588 1.46 26.00 16.65
C GLU A 588 0.49 26.16 17.85
N PRO A 589 -0.33 27.24 17.97
CA PRO A 589 -1.24 27.39 19.11
C PRO A 589 -2.27 26.25 19.20
N PHE A 590 -2.74 25.75 18.05
CA PHE A 590 -3.71 24.67 18.00
C PHE A 590 -3.09 23.32 18.35
N VAL A 591 -1.86 23.09 17.89
CA VAL A 591 -1.08 21.89 18.17
C VAL A 591 -0.74 21.81 19.66
N LYS A 592 -0.28 22.93 20.27
CA LYS A 592 -0.07 23.05 21.73
C LYS A 592 -1.35 22.79 22.52
N ALA A 593 -2.51 23.18 21.99
CA ALA A 593 -3.83 22.87 22.57
C ALA A 593 -4.30 21.41 22.33
N GLY A 594 -3.45 20.53 21.80
CA GLY A 594 -3.74 19.10 21.60
C GLY A 594 -4.57 18.79 20.35
N ARG A 595 -4.71 19.71 19.39
CA ARG A 595 -5.36 19.43 18.10
C ARG A 595 -4.43 18.66 17.17
N ASN A 596 -4.99 17.82 16.31
CA ASN A 596 -4.22 17.08 15.30
C ASN A 596 -3.50 18.01 14.32
N VAL A 597 -2.33 17.59 13.84
CA VAL A 597 -1.59 18.28 12.77
C VAL A 597 -2.20 17.92 11.41
N PHE A 598 -2.54 18.93 10.63
CA PHE A 598 -2.98 18.77 9.24
C PHE A 598 -1.81 18.96 8.28
N ALA A 599 -1.82 18.23 7.16
CA ALA A 599 -0.69 18.18 6.22
C ALA A 599 -0.27 19.56 5.68
N LYS A 600 -1.23 20.46 5.35
CA LYS A 600 -0.94 21.82 4.88
C LYS A 600 -0.09 22.70 5.82
N PHE A 601 -0.01 22.34 7.10
CA PHE A 601 0.74 23.11 8.08
C PHE A 601 2.15 22.58 8.31
N ILE A 602 2.50 21.44 7.69
CA ILE A 602 3.83 20.85 7.80
C ILE A 602 4.76 21.52 6.80
N ILE A 603 5.94 21.92 7.26
CA ILE A 603 6.94 22.63 6.46
C ILE A 603 8.26 21.86 6.32
N ASP A 604 8.56 20.93 7.22
CA ASP A 604 9.66 19.97 7.11
C ASP A 604 9.38 18.72 7.97
N CYS A 605 10.03 17.60 7.69
CA CYS A 605 9.95 16.39 8.51
C CYS A 605 11.08 15.39 8.22
N ASP A 606 11.35 14.49 9.18
CA ASP A 606 12.28 13.39 8.98
C ASP A 606 11.82 12.46 7.84
N LYS A 607 12.68 12.29 6.82
CA LYS A 607 12.44 11.39 5.67
C LYS A 607 12.29 9.91 6.05
N LYS A 608 12.67 9.53 7.27
CA LYS A 608 12.50 8.16 7.79
C LYS A 608 11.09 7.90 8.34
N ILE A 609 10.29 8.94 8.62
CA ILE A 609 8.93 8.77 9.13
C ILE A 609 8.07 8.00 8.14
N ARG A 610 7.38 6.98 8.65
CA ARG A 610 6.35 6.20 7.98
C ARG A 610 5.01 6.38 8.69
N ALA A 611 3.95 5.95 8.03
CA ALA A 611 2.64 5.93 8.67
C ALA A 611 2.64 4.98 9.88
N ASN A 612 1.93 5.39 10.94
CA ASN A 612 1.88 4.77 12.26
C ASN A 612 3.15 4.86 13.13
N ASP A 613 4.19 5.59 12.70
CA ASP A 613 5.30 5.93 13.60
C ASP A 613 4.87 6.89 14.70
N GLU A 614 5.55 6.81 15.84
CA GLU A 614 5.49 7.83 16.89
C GLU A 614 6.45 8.97 16.50
N VAL A 615 5.97 10.21 16.55
CA VAL A 615 6.68 11.40 16.06
C VAL A 615 6.66 12.53 17.08
N LEU A 616 7.69 13.36 17.00
CA LEU A 616 7.85 14.60 17.76
C LEU A 616 7.39 15.75 16.87
N VAL A 617 6.43 16.55 17.34
CA VAL A 617 5.94 17.72 16.61
C VAL A 617 6.63 18.95 17.17
N VAL A 618 7.32 19.69 16.30
CA VAL A 618 8.15 20.83 16.66
C VAL A 618 7.75 22.07 15.86
N ASN A 619 8.10 23.26 16.35
CA ASN A 619 8.04 24.49 15.55
C ASN A 619 9.31 24.68 14.72
N LYS A 620 9.43 25.81 14.03
CA LYS A 620 10.57 26.13 13.14
C LYS A 620 11.92 26.17 13.84
N ASP A 621 11.94 26.46 15.14
CA ASP A 621 13.14 26.59 15.95
C ASP A 621 13.51 25.26 16.65
N ASP A 622 12.90 24.15 16.20
CA ASP A 622 13.00 22.81 16.81
C ASP A 622 12.58 22.80 18.29
N GLU A 623 11.63 23.64 18.71
CA GLU A 623 11.03 23.52 20.04
C GLU A 623 9.94 22.45 20.03
N LEU A 624 9.96 21.53 21.00
CA LEU A 624 8.92 20.51 21.13
C LEU A 624 7.60 21.14 21.57
N ILE A 625 6.55 20.96 20.77
CA ILE A 625 5.22 21.52 21.02
C ILE A 625 4.12 20.47 21.17
N ALA A 626 4.32 19.27 20.62
CA ALA A 626 3.44 18.12 20.78
C ALA A 626 4.17 16.82 20.42
N PHE A 627 3.52 15.68 20.67
CA PHE A 627 3.95 14.38 20.16
C PHE A 627 2.72 13.59 19.72
N GLY A 628 2.91 12.62 18.84
CA GLY A 628 1.77 11.93 18.28
C GLY A 628 2.11 10.75 17.40
N LYS A 629 1.09 10.25 16.72
CA LYS A 629 1.22 9.16 15.75
C LYS A 629 1.02 9.68 14.33
N ALA A 630 1.99 9.45 13.47
CA ALA A 630 1.90 9.75 12.05
C ALA A 630 0.76 8.95 11.38
N VAL A 631 -0.01 9.62 10.54
CA VAL A 631 -1.04 9.02 9.66
C VAL A 631 -0.50 8.88 8.23
N LEU A 632 0.33 9.83 7.82
CA LEU A 632 1.00 9.90 6.53
C LEU A 632 2.49 9.51 6.69
N SER A 633 3.15 9.12 5.60
CA SER A 633 4.63 9.06 5.58
C SER A 633 5.21 10.46 5.36
N SER A 634 6.50 10.64 5.62
CA SER A 634 7.19 11.93 5.38
C SER A 634 6.97 12.47 3.96
N TYR A 635 7.01 11.59 2.96
CA TYR A 635 6.79 11.95 1.56
C TYR A 635 5.38 12.50 1.32
N GLU A 636 4.37 11.88 1.92
CA GLU A 636 2.99 12.35 1.82
C GLU A 636 2.74 13.61 2.66
N MET A 637 3.38 13.75 3.83
CA MET A 637 3.28 14.96 4.64
C MET A 637 3.70 16.20 3.85
N MET A 638 4.75 16.09 3.04
CA MET A 638 5.25 17.18 2.20
C MET A 638 4.45 17.40 0.91
N GLU A 639 3.64 16.41 0.48
CA GLU A 639 2.87 16.49 -0.77
C GLU A 639 1.39 16.86 -0.58
N PHE A 640 0.81 16.58 0.59
CA PHE A 640 -0.63 16.77 0.84
C PHE A 640 -0.94 18.15 1.43
N GLU A 641 -1.96 18.81 0.86
CA GLU A 641 -2.48 20.08 1.40
C GLU A 641 -3.72 19.88 2.30
N ARG A 642 -4.18 18.65 2.50
CA ARG A 642 -5.36 18.33 3.32
C ARG A 642 -5.23 16.98 4.00
N GLY A 643 -6.08 16.78 5.00
CA GLY A 643 -6.10 15.57 5.81
C GLY A 643 -5.19 15.69 7.03
N VAL A 644 -5.44 14.81 8.00
CA VAL A 644 -4.64 14.71 9.22
C VAL A 644 -3.33 14.00 8.88
N ALA A 645 -2.21 14.66 9.15
CA ALA A 645 -0.87 14.12 8.98
C ALA A 645 -0.36 13.46 10.27
N VAL A 646 -0.61 14.07 11.43
CA VAL A 646 -0.27 13.52 12.76
C VAL A 646 -1.49 13.59 13.66
N LYS A 647 -1.79 12.46 14.33
CA LYS A 647 -2.77 12.42 15.42
C LYS A 647 -2.05 12.71 16.72
N ASN A 648 -2.30 13.87 17.30
CA ASN A 648 -1.68 14.26 18.57
C ASN A 648 -2.14 13.33 19.68
N ARG A 649 -1.21 13.00 20.56
CA ARG A 649 -1.53 12.40 21.85
C ARG A 649 -1.87 13.53 22.79
N LYS A 650 -2.97 13.37 23.53
CA LYS A 650 -3.24 14.26 24.65
C LYS A 650 -2.30 13.85 25.77
N GLU A 651 -1.81 14.83 26.52
CA GLU A 651 -1.26 14.57 27.85
C GLU A 651 -2.30 13.73 28.61
N TRP A 652 -1.85 12.65 29.22
CA TRP A 652 -2.64 12.00 30.24
C TRP A 652 -2.61 12.97 31.41
N SER A 653 -3.55 13.92 31.45
CA SER A 653 -3.82 14.65 32.68
C SER A 653 -4.18 13.60 33.72
N GLU A 654 -3.32 13.42 34.73
CA GLU A 654 -3.62 12.63 35.91
C GLU A 654 -4.95 13.03 36.53
#